data_AF-A0A832I355-F1
#
_entry.id   AF-A0A832I355-F1
#
_cell.length_a   1.000
_cell.length_b   1.000
_cell.length_c   1.000
_cell.angle_alpha   90.00
_cell.angle_beta   90.00
_cell.angle_gamma   90.00
#
_symmetry.space_group_name_H-M   'P 1'
#
loop_
_entity.id
_entity.type
_entity.pdbx_description
1 polymer ?
#
loop_
_entity_poly.entity_id
_entity_poly.type
_entity_poly.pdbx_seq_one_letter_code
_entity_poly.pdbx_strand_id
1 'polypeptide(L)'
;RLEDFYQPKTETLNEKKAEALPFTEAVKKEKEKRVFPPLAPENLPPSYFVSATYDGKAGKALIKFYEPVSGKIYFWYDNTGHKPYCLTNLSPIELEKINSLKQHPGFDHFEIVEKFDPLLDRNIKVTKIVAKDPLAIGGRPRGCIRDIIPEDFPKVADTPISQEQIKVWESKIKYYQSYIYDNNLWPGMLYEVKNGKLAMKSLDEPENTVKQIMSLFKGEKEEELQHIEQWARLLEYPAPKFRRVALDIEVYSPIPTRMPDAREAEYPIVCASLYGSDGLMKVLLLKREGIREGTEHLPADVSLEYFDSEEELIKAIFEVLWDYPFVITFNGDDFDLRYLAHRAEKFGLRRDAIPIDVGKRVCLLKYGVHIDLYKFFFNRSIQIYAFNNRYRDVTLDDVGKALIGMEKIRLEKNLGELTYTELAKYCFRDAEIAFKLTSFEDELVMKLILVLARISSMPMEDVSRQGVSRWIRNFLHREHRRRNMLIPNAEEILAMKGKTATKAIIKGKKYKGAIVVEPVPGVHFNVADLDFQSLYPSIIKVWNLGYQSILCQHPECRSNLIPDTPHWVCTKKRALESLLIGSLRDLRVRWYKPRSKDKNLPKELKSWYNPIQGALKVILNASYGVFGAETFDLYCPPVAEATAAIGRHSITQIINKAKELNIQVLYGDTDSIFLKNPSKEQIEELSRWAESELKMSLDVDKVYRYIVFSSRKKNYLGVLEDGSVDVKGLTGKKRHIPILLRRPLTK
;
A
#
# COMPACT_ATOMS: atom_id res chain seq x y z
N ARG A 1 92.67 -2.72 -9.86
CA ARG A 1 93.17 -2.30 -11.19
C ARG A 1 92.30 -3.05 -12.20
N LEU A 2 91.38 -2.36 -12.88
CA LEU A 2 91.65 -1.60 -14.12
C LEU A 2 92.19 -2.60 -15.16
N GLU A 3 91.63 -2.88 -16.32
CA GLU A 3 90.69 -2.26 -17.28
C GLU A 3 90.62 -3.35 -18.39
N ASP A 4 89.48 -3.87 -18.86
CA ASP A 4 88.63 -3.36 -19.95
C ASP A 4 87.46 -4.38 -20.04
N PHE A 5 86.16 -4.11 -19.99
CA PHE A 5 85.33 -2.95 -20.33
C PHE A 5 85.32 -2.53 -21.81
N TYR A 6 85.25 -3.48 -22.76
CA TYR A 6 84.75 -3.22 -24.12
C TYR A 6 84.26 -4.50 -24.83
N GLN A 7 82.94 -4.70 -24.93
CA GLN A 7 82.20 -4.80 -26.21
C GLN A 7 80.73 -5.22 -25.99
N PRO A 8 79.77 -4.56 -26.66
CA PRO A 8 78.35 -4.73 -26.42
C PRO A 8 77.74 -5.80 -27.35
N LYS A 9 76.87 -6.67 -26.82
CA LYS A 9 75.94 -7.46 -27.65
C LYS A 9 74.50 -7.13 -27.27
N THR A 10 73.78 -6.72 -28.30
CA THR A 10 72.44 -6.14 -28.35
C THR A 10 71.34 -7.08 -27.85
N GLU A 11 70.74 -6.72 -26.73
CA GLU A 11 69.31 -6.94 -26.47
C GLU A 11 68.65 -5.56 -26.55
N THR A 12 67.70 -5.39 -27.47
CA THR A 12 66.97 -4.14 -27.67
C THR A 12 66.13 -3.82 -26.43
N LEU A 13 66.39 -2.64 -25.86
CA LEU A 13 65.59 -1.99 -24.82
C LEU A 13 64.13 -1.86 -25.25
N ASN A 14 63.24 -2.66 -24.65
CA ASN A 14 61.84 -2.28 -24.48
C ASN A 14 61.74 -1.48 -23.18
N GLU A 15 61.26 -0.25 -23.28
CA GLU A 15 60.83 0.55 -22.14
C GLU A 15 59.92 -0.29 -21.23
N LYS A 16 60.18 -0.25 -19.91
CA LYS A 16 59.31 -0.85 -18.90
C LYS A 16 57.94 -0.16 -18.96
N LYS A 17 57.03 -0.71 -19.77
CA LYS A 17 55.60 -0.57 -19.59
C LYS A 17 55.25 -1.13 -18.22
N ALA A 18 54.62 -0.30 -17.39
CA ALA A 18 53.87 -0.79 -16.23
C ALA A 18 52.96 -1.92 -16.70
N GLU A 19 52.99 -3.05 -16.00
CA GLU A 19 52.20 -4.23 -16.31
C GLU A 19 50.72 -3.86 -16.40
N ALA A 20 50.20 -3.92 -17.63
CA ALA A 20 48.77 -3.85 -17.88
C ALA A 20 48.13 -5.10 -17.28
N LEU A 21 47.38 -4.91 -16.20
CA LEU A 21 46.45 -5.90 -15.68
C LEU A 21 45.50 -6.33 -16.81
N PRO A 22 45.17 -7.64 -16.91
CA PRO A 22 44.44 -8.20 -18.04
C PRO A 22 43.00 -7.70 -18.05
N PHE A 23 42.75 -6.64 -18.79
CA PHE A 23 41.40 -6.14 -19.06
C PHE A 23 41.15 -6.18 -20.56
N THR A 24 40.88 -7.39 -21.07
CA THR A 24 39.94 -7.68 -22.16
C THR A 24 39.87 -9.21 -22.34
N GLU A 25 39.42 -9.94 -21.32
CA GLU A 25 38.73 -11.19 -21.60
C GLU A 25 37.24 -10.87 -21.66
N ALA A 26 36.70 -10.88 -22.89
CA ALA A 26 35.28 -10.94 -23.11
C ALA A 26 34.79 -12.22 -22.43
N VAL A 27 34.27 -12.10 -21.21
CA VAL A 27 33.49 -13.15 -20.57
C VAL A 27 32.25 -13.34 -21.45
N LYS A 28 32.34 -14.27 -22.40
CA LYS A 28 31.17 -14.93 -22.96
C LYS A 28 30.51 -15.65 -21.79
N LYS A 29 29.67 -14.94 -21.03
CA LYS A 29 28.61 -15.60 -20.27
C LYS A 29 27.81 -16.36 -21.31
N GLU A 30 27.94 -17.68 -21.33
CA GLU A 30 26.99 -18.53 -22.03
C GLU A 30 25.60 -18.08 -21.59
N LYS A 31 24.84 -17.46 -22.51
CA LYS A 31 23.44 -17.16 -22.28
C LYS A 31 22.74 -18.51 -22.20
N GLU A 32 22.59 -19.05 -20.99
CA GLU A 32 21.67 -20.15 -20.74
C GLU A 32 20.33 -19.83 -21.42
N LYS A 33 19.84 -20.73 -22.27
CA LYS A 33 18.51 -20.59 -22.87
C LYS A 33 17.49 -20.49 -21.75
N ARG A 34 16.94 -19.29 -21.55
CA ARG A 34 15.94 -19.02 -20.52
C ARG A 34 14.63 -19.73 -20.88
N VAL A 35 14.17 -20.60 -19.99
CA VAL A 35 12.84 -21.23 -20.11
C VAL A 35 11.83 -20.29 -19.47
N PHE A 36 10.85 -19.85 -20.27
CA PHE A 36 9.79 -18.94 -19.85
C PHE A 36 8.43 -19.65 -19.97
N PRO A 37 7.56 -19.61 -18.93
CA PRO A 37 7.80 -19.09 -17.59
C PRO A 37 8.73 -19.95 -16.72
N PRO A 38 9.49 -19.32 -15.81
CA PRO A 38 10.28 -20.04 -14.81
C PRO A 38 9.33 -20.70 -13.82
N LEU A 39 8.91 -21.92 -14.12
CA LEU A 39 8.07 -22.71 -13.23
C LEU A 39 8.83 -22.99 -11.93
N ALA A 40 8.13 -22.95 -10.80
CA ALA A 40 8.67 -23.39 -9.54
C ALA A 40 9.09 -24.86 -9.67
N PRO A 41 10.33 -25.22 -9.34
CA PRO A 41 10.74 -26.62 -9.30
C PRO A 41 9.95 -27.36 -8.21
N GLU A 42 9.94 -28.69 -8.26
CA GLU A 42 9.32 -29.51 -7.22
C GLU A 42 9.87 -29.21 -5.82
N ASN A 43 11.13 -28.77 -5.77
CA ASN A 43 11.82 -28.34 -4.56
C ASN A 43 12.35 -26.91 -4.73
N LEU A 44 11.48 -25.92 -4.47
CA LEU A 44 11.83 -24.50 -4.48
C LEU A 44 12.32 -24.09 -3.08
N PRO A 45 13.52 -23.49 -2.95
CA PRO A 45 14.01 -23.01 -1.67
C PRO A 45 13.15 -21.84 -1.13
N PRO A 46 13.34 -21.42 0.14
CA PRO A 46 12.58 -20.35 0.76
C PRO A 46 12.51 -19.09 -0.11
N SER A 47 11.30 -18.77 -0.55
CA SER A 47 10.98 -17.72 -1.51
C SER A 47 9.81 -16.89 -1.02
N TYR A 48 9.82 -15.60 -1.32
CA TYR A 48 8.81 -14.65 -0.87
C TYR A 48 7.60 -14.67 -1.80
N PHE A 49 6.39 -14.81 -1.25
CA PHE A 49 5.15 -14.63 -2.01
C PHE A 49 4.99 -13.15 -2.37
N VAL A 50 5.33 -12.74 -3.60
CA VAL A 50 5.31 -11.33 -3.99
C VAL A 50 4.10 -10.93 -4.83
N SER A 51 3.51 -11.87 -5.57
CA SER A 51 2.36 -11.62 -6.43
C SER A 51 1.48 -12.85 -6.66
N ALA A 52 0.20 -12.63 -7.00
CA ALA A 52 -0.73 -13.67 -7.38
C ALA A 52 -1.68 -13.19 -8.48
N THR A 53 -2.04 -14.09 -9.39
CA THR A 53 -2.95 -13.84 -10.51
C THR A 53 -3.75 -15.10 -10.87
N TYR A 54 -4.54 -15.03 -11.95
CA TYR A 54 -5.22 -16.16 -12.57
C TYR A 54 -4.69 -16.37 -13.99
N ASP A 55 -4.26 -17.59 -14.28
CA ASP A 55 -3.91 -17.99 -15.64
C ASP A 55 -5.12 -18.65 -16.30
N GLY A 56 -5.73 -17.95 -17.25
CA GLY A 56 -6.92 -18.43 -17.97
C GLY A 56 -6.66 -19.59 -18.92
N LYS A 57 -5.42 -19.82 -19.36
CA LYS A 57 -5.07 -21.00 -20.18
C LYS A 57 -4.95 -22.24 -19.30
N ALA A 58 -4.31 -22.09 -18.14
CA ALA A 58 -4.17 -23.18 -17.17
C ALA A 58 -5.44 -23.42 -16.35
N GLY A 59 -6.34 -22.43 -16.29
CA GLY A 59 -7.57 -22.48 -15.50
C GLY A 59 -7.31 -22.43 -13.99
N LYS A 60 -6.17 -21.85 -13.55
CA LYS A 60 -5.65 -21.98 -12.18
C LYS A 60 -5.17 -20.67 -11.60
N ALA A 61 -5.18 -20.57 -10.27
CA ALA A 61 -4.44 -19.52 -9.58
C ALA A 61 -2.93 -19.71 -9.80
N LEU A 62 -2.22 -18.60 -9.95
CA LEU A 62 -0.78 -18.54 -10.17
C LEU A 62 -0.16 -17.63 -9.12
N ILE A 63 0.76 -18.17 -8.31
CA ILE A 63 1.56 -17.42 -7.34
C ILE A 63 2.95 -17.17 -7.93
N LYS A 64 3.46 -15.95 -7.76
CA LYS A 64 4.82 -15.55 -8.08
C LYS A 64 5.65 -15.51 -6.79
N PHE A 65 6.66 -16.38 -6.73
CA PHE A 65 7.60 -16.49 -5.62
C PHE A 65 8.94 -15.85 -6.00
N TYR A 66 9.37 -14.83 -5.26
CA TYR A 66 10.70 -14.23 -5.42
C TYR A 66 11.71 -14.99 -4.57
N GLU A 67 12.66 -15.66 -5.21
CA GLU A 67 13.73 -16.39 -4.54
C GLU A 67 14.94 -15.44 -4.34
N PRO A 68 15.30 -15.14 -3.08
CA PRO A 68 16.21 -14.04 -2.77
C PRO A 68 17.68 -14.30 -3.15
N VAL A 69 18.13 -15.56 -3.28
CA VAL A 69 19.53 -15.87 -3.60
C VAL A 69 19.80 -15.73 -5.10
N SER A 70 18.95 -16.33 -5.94
CA SER A 70 19.02 -16.25 -7.39
C SER A 70 18.52 -14.90 -7.94
N GLY A 71 17.71 -14.18 -7.16
CA GLY A 71 17.11 -12.92 -7.58
C GLY A 71 16.12 -13.09 -8.73
N LYS A 72 15.40 -14.23 -8.79
CA LYS A 72 14.41 -14.56 -9.83
C LYS A 72 13.02 -14.75 -9.23
N ILE A 73 12.00 -14.59 -10.07
CA ILE A 73 10.63 -14.99 -9.75
C ILE A 73 10.35 -16.37 -10.34
N TYR A 74 9.68 -17.22 -9.56
CA TYR A 74 9.21 -18.54 -9.95
C TYR A 74 7.67 -18.62 -9.88
N PHE A 75 7.09 -19.35 -10.82
CA PHE A 75 5.65 -19.50 -10.98
C PHE A 75 5.18 -20.80 -10.35
N TRP A 76 4.33 -20.71 -9.34
CA TRP A 76 3.68 -21.85 -8.73
C TRP A 76 2.19 -21.86 -9.05
N TYR A 77 1.74 -22.90 -9.73
CA TYR A 77 0.33 -23.08 -10.10
C TYR A 77 -0.42 -23.85 -9.02
N ASP A 78 -1.67 -23.47 -8.80
CA ASP A 78 -2.56 -24.19 -7.89
C ASP A 78 -2.64 -25.69 -8.23
N ASN A 79 -2.55 -26.51 -7.19
CA ASN A 79 -2.75 -27.96 -7.23
C ASN A 79 -3.84 -28.44 -6.26
N THR A 80 -4.60 -27.53 -5.65
CA THR A 80 -5.71 -27.84 -4.73
C THR A 80 -7.04 -28.06 -5.45
N GLY A 81 -7.18 -27.59 -6.69
CA GLY A 81 -8.43 -27.69 -7.47
C GLY A 81 -9.43 -26.58 -7.11
N HIS A 82 -8.96 -25.49 -6.52
CA HIS A 82 -9.80 -24.36 -6.12
C HIS A 82 -10.47 -23.72 -7.34
N LYS A 83 -11.78 -23.52 -7.29
CA LYS A 83 -12.57 -22.92 -8.38
C LYS A 83 -13.23 -21.61 -7.97
N PRO A 84 -13.44 -20.67 -8.90
CA PRO A 84 -14.21 -19.45 -8.66
C PRO A 84 -15.63 -19.77 -8.18
N TYR A 85 -16.16 -18.94 -7.27
CA TYR A 85 -17.53 -19.10 -6.79
C TYR A 85 -18.15 -17.78 -6.29
N CYS A 86 -19.48 -17.79 -6.13
CA CYS A 86 -20.23 -16.83 -5.33
C CYS A 86 -21.26 -17.56 -4.47
N LEU A 87 -21.87 -16.86 -3.51
CA LEU A 87 -22.87 -17.44 -2.59
C LEU A 87 -24.25 -16.82 -2.82
N THR A 88 -25.33 -17.54 -2.54
CA THR A 88 -26.70 -17.02 -2.59
C THR A 88 -27.60 -17.65 -1.53
N ASN A 89 -28.68 -16.95 -1.17
CA ASN A 89 -29.70 -17.44 -0.23
C ASN A 89 -30.68 -18.43 -0.88
N LEU A 90 -30.71 -18.51 -2.20
CA LEU A 90 -31.57 -19.44 -2.93
C LEU A 90 -31.05 -20.87 -2.80
N SER A 91 -31.95 -21.84 -2.67
CA SER A 91 -31.64 -23.27 -2.66
C SER A 91 -31.22 -23.78 -4.04
N PRO A 92 -30.54 -24.94 -4.13
CA PRO A 92 -30.22 -25.54 -5.43
C PRO A 92 -31.45 -25.80 -6.30
N ILE A 93 -32.58 -26.20 -5.70
CA ILE A 93 -33.84 -26.46 -6.41
C ILE A 93 -34.39 -25.17 -7.05
N GLU A 94 -34.33 -24.06 -6.33
CA GLU A 94 -34.72 -22.75 -6.85
C GLU A 94 -33.81 -22.29 -7.99
N LEU A 95 -32.49 -22.49 -7.85
CA LEU A 95 -31.52 -22.14 -8.87
C LEU A 95 -31.63 -22.99 -10.14
N GLU A 96 -32.03 -24.26 -10.02
CA GLU A 96 -32.23 -25.16 -11.16
C GLU A 96 -33.37 -24.70 -12.09
N LYS A 97 -34.31 -23.87 -11.60
CA LYS A 97 -35.37 -23.26 -12.42
C LYS A 97 -34.85 -22.17 -13.35
N ILE A 98 -33.66 -21.63 -13.09
CA ILE A 98 -33.05 -20.56 -13.88
C ILE A 98 -32.29 -21.20 -15.06
N ASN A 99 -32.97 -21.39 -16.20
CA ASN A 99 -32.37 -22.02 -17.39
C ASN A 99 -31.09 -21.31 -17.88
N SER A 100 -31.07 -19.98 -17.84
CA SER A 100 -29.90 -19.16 -18.22
C SER A 100 -28.68 -19.40 -17.33
N LEU A 101 -28.88 -19.75 -16.06
CA LEU A 101 -27.82 -20.14 -15.13
C LEU A 101 -27.36 -21.58 -15.39
N LYS A 102 -28.30 -22.53 -15.51
CA LYS A 102 -28.01 -23.95 -15.72
C LYS A 102 -27.25 -24.22 -17.02
N GLN A 103 -27.59 -23.48 -18.07
CA GLN A 103 -26.93 -23.57 -19.39
C GLN A 103 -25.73 -22.62 -19.53
N HIS A 104 -25.39 -21.86 -18.48
CA HIS A 104 -24.28 -20.93 -18.56
C HIS A 104 -22.97 -21.69 -18.81
N PRO A 105 -22.15 -21.34 -19.82
CA PRO A 105 -20.98 -22.14 -20.21
C PRO A 105 -19.93 -22.26 -19.09
N GLY A 106 -19.82 -21.22 -18.27
CA GLY A 106 -18.94 -21.18 -17.12
C GLY A 106 -19.53 -21.73 -15.82
N PHE A 107 -20.78 -22.20 -15.79
CA PHE A 107 -21.34 -22.89 -14.62
C PHE A 107 -20.69 -24.27 -14.46
N ASP A 108 -20.43 -24.67 -13.21
CA ASP A 108 -19.84 -25.96 -12.86
C ASP A 108 -20.84 -26.82 -12.08
N HIS A 109 -21.14 -26.45 -10.83
CA HIS A 109 -22.12 -27.13 -9.96
C HIS A 109 -22.54 -26.25 -8.78
N PHE A 110 -23.49 -26.76 -7.98
CA PHE A 110 -23.92 -26.16 -6.72
C PHE A 110 -23.39 -26.98 -5.52
N GLU A 111 -23.01 -26.29 -4.45
CA GLU A 111 -22.69 -26.89 -3.15
C GLU A 111 -23.50 -26.17 -2.06
N ILE A 112 -24.01 -26.90 -1.06
CA ILE A 112 -24.60 -26.26 0.13
C ILE A 112 -23.49 -26.13 1.17
N VAL A 113 -23.27 -24.92 1.68
CA VAL A 113 -22.27 -24.64 2.71
C VAL A 113 -22.92 -23.93 3.90
N GLU A 114 -22.39 -24.18 5.10
CA GLU A 114 -22.77 -23.46 6.31
C GLU A 114 -21.83 -22.28 6.54
N LYS A 115 -22.40 -21.10 6.82
CA LYS A 115 -21.68 -19.87 7.14
C LYS A 115 -22.26 -19.23 8.39
N PHE A 116 -21.41 -18.58 9.17
CA PHE A 116 -21.88 -17.70 10.24
C PHE A 116 -22.30 -16.35 9.64
N ASP A 117 -23.55 -15.95 9.84
CA ASP A 117 -24.06 -14.63 9.46
C ASP A 117 -23.76 -13.62 10.59
N PRO A 118 -22.84 -12.66 10.35
CA PRO A 118 -22.45 -11.69 11.36
C PRO A 118 -23.53 -10.64 11.70
N LEU A 119 -24.51 -10.44 10.82
CA LEU A 119 -25.60 -9.50 11.02
C LEU A 119 -26.73 -10.12 11.84
N LEU A 120 -27.04 -11.40 11.58
CA LEU A 120 -28.07 -12.17 12.29
C LEU A 120 -27.54 -12.92 13.52
N ASP A 121 -26.23 -12.94 13.74
CA ASP A 121 -25.57 -13.63 14.85
C ASP A 121 -25.86 -15.14 14.94
N ARG A 122 -26.01 -15.81 13.79
CA ARG A 122 -26.37 -17.23 13.71
C ARG A 122 -25.74 -17.91 12.49
N ASN A 123 -25.63 -19.24 12.53
CA ASN A 123 -25.28 -20.00 11.35
C ASN A 123 -26.46 -20.05 10.36
N ILE A 124 -26.15 -19.95 9.07
CA ILE A 124 -27.08 -20.07 7.96
C ILE A 124 -26.53 -21.05 6.93
N LYS A 125 -27.42 -21.75 6.23
CA LYS A 125 -27.08 -22.51 5.03
C LYS A 125 -27.22 -21.60 3.83
N VAL A 126 -26.22 -21.60 2.96
CA VAL A 126 -26.20 -20.84 1.70
C VAL A 126 -25.79 -21.77 0.57
N THR A 127 -26.24 -21.46 -0.64
CA THR A 127 -25.79 -22.19 -1.83
C THR A 127 -24.57 -21.50 -2.41
N LYS A 128 -23.48 -22.26 -2.55
CA LYS A 128 -22.27 -21.88 -3.25
C LYS A 128 -22.39 -22.32 -4.71
N ILE A 129 -22.27 -21.35 -5.61
CA ILE A 129 -22.32 -21.56 -7.05
C ILE A 129 -20.89 -21.57 -7.57
N VAL A 130 -20.41 -22.75 -7.95
CA VAL A 130 -19.06 -22.95 -8.46
C VAL A 130 -19.04 -22.71 -9.97
N ALA A 131 -18.03 -22.00 -10.45
CA ALA A 131 -17.82 -21.73 -11.85
C ALA A 131 -16.47 -22.24 -12.34
N LYS A 132 -16.35 -22.39 -13.66
CA LYS A 132 -15.13 -22.86 -14.34
C LYS A 132 -14.08 -21.77 -14.49
N ASP A 133 -14.51 -20.52 -14.59
CA ASP A 133 -13.63 -19.37 -14.76
C ASP A 133 -14.14 -18.12 -14.01
N PRO A 134 -13.26 -17.20 -13.58
CA PRO A 134 -13.67 -16.02 -12.82
C PRO A 134 -14.64 -15.10 -13.58
N LEU A 135 -14.53 -15.02 -14.91
CA LEU A 135 -15.37 -14.11 -15.73
C LEU A 135 -16.82 -14.60 -15.81
N ALA A 136 -17.07 -15.88 -15.55
CA ALA A 136 -18.41 -16.44 -15.40
C ALA A 136 -19.11 -15.90 -14.15
N ILE A 137 -18.40 -15.76 -13.03
CA ILE A 137 -18.96 -15.16 -11.80
C ILE A 137 -19.20 -13.67 -11.99
N GLY A 138 -18.21 -12.96 -12.52
CA GLY A 138 -18.29 -11.52 -12.72
C GLY A 138 -17.10 -10.98 -13.52
N GLY A 139 -17.28 -9.80 -14.13
CA GLY A 139 -16.20 -9.10 -14.86
C GLY A 139 -16.48 -8.88 -16.34
N ARG A 140 -17.53 -9.50 -16.88
CA ARG A 140 -18.12 -9.11 -18.17
C ARG A 140 -19.19 -8.04 -17.95
N PRO A 141 -19.51 -7.21 -18.95
CA PRO A 141 -20.57 -6.21 -18.84
C PRO A 141 -21.98 -6.80 -18.66
N ARG A 142 -22.23 -8.02 -19.15
CA ARG A 142 -23.51 -8.73 -19.10
C ARG A 142 -23.29 -10.24 -19.10
N GLY A 143 -24.32 -10.98 -18.67
CA GLY A 143 -24.35 -12.44 -18.74
C GLY A 143 -23.45 -13.14 -17.73
N CYS A 144 -23.10 -12.47 -16.62
CA CYS A 144 -22.39 -13.11 -15.51
C CYS A 144 -23.40 -13.73 -14.54
N ILE A 145 -23.01 -14.84 -13.90
CA ILE A 145 -23.83 -15.58 -12.92
C ILE A 145 -24.39 -14.65 -11.83
N ARG A 146 -23.58 -13.71 -11.32
CA ARG A 146 -24.01 -12.79 -10.26
C ARG A 146 -25.13 -11.83 -10.66
N ASP A 147 -25.28 -11.56 -11.95
CA ASP A 147 -26.27 -10.64 -12.50
C ASP A 147 -27.52 -11.43 -12.96
N ILE A 148 -27.32 -12.63 -13.52
CA ILE A 148 -28.40 -13.56 -13.92
C ILE A 148 -29.34 -13.91 -12.76
N ILE A 149 -28.80 -14.23 -11.58
CA ILE A 149 -29.60 -14.70 -10.44
C ILE A 149 -30.68 -13.68 -10.04
N PRO A 150 -30.35 -12.42 -9.70
CA PRO A 150 -31.37 -11.44 -9.32
C PRO A 150 -32.24 -10.97 -10.49
N GLU A 151 -31.79 -11.09 -11.75
CA GLU A 151 -32.55 -10.69 -12.94
C GLU A 151 -33.59 -11.74 -13.38
N ASP A 152 -33.25 -13.02 -13.31
CA ASP A 152 -34.06 -14.09 -13.90
C ASP A 152 -34.85 -14.89 -12.86
N PHE A 153 -34.37 -15.03 -11.62
CA PHE A 153 -35.12 -15.77 -10.60
C PHE A 153 -36.55 -15.25 -10.35
N PRO A 154 -36.82 -13.92 -10.29
CA PRO A 154 -38.19 -13.42 -10.13
C PRO A 154 -39.19 -13.90 -11.19
N LYS A 155 -38.70 -14.26 -12.39
CA LYS A 155 -39.53 -14.72 -13.52
C LYS A 155 -39.94 -16.20 -13.40
N VAL A 156 -39.22 -16.97 -12.58
CA VAL A 156 -39.39 -18.42 -12.43
C VAL A 156 -39.71 -18.85 -11.00
N ALA A 157 -39.86 -17.89 -10.08
CA ALA A 157 -40.23 -18.13 -8.69
C ALA A 157 -41.70 -18.58 -8.59
N ASP A 158 -42.00 -19.53 -7.70
CA ASP A 158 -43.37 -20.02 -7.50
C ASP A 158 -44.27 -18.97 -6.84
N THR A 159 -43.66 -18.03 -6.11
CA THR A 159 -44.33 -16.90 -5.46
C THR A 159 -43.68 -15.59 -5.86
N PRO A 160 -44.44 -14.48 -5.95
CA PRO A 160 -43.86 -13.16 -6.22
C PRO A 160 -42.79 -12.81 -5.18
N ILE A 161 -41.55 -12.59 -5.63
CA ILE A 161 -40.41 -12.23 -4.80
C ILE A 161 -39.84 -10.90 -5.28
N SER A 162 -39.54 -10.00 -4.34
CA SER A 162 -38.83 -8.76 -4.69
C SER A 162 -37.35 -9.04 -4.89
N GLN A 163 -36.72 -8.30 -5.82
CA GLN A 163 -35.30 -8.44 -6.12
C GLN A 163 -34.41 -8.24 -4.88
N GLU A 164 -34.86 -7.42 -3.93
CA GLU A 164 -34.17 -7.15 -2.65
C GLU A 164 -34.07 -8.38 -1.75
N GLN A 165 -34.95 -9.37 -1.91
CA GLN A 165 -34.89 -10.63 -1.16
C GLN A 165 -33.92 -11.65 -1.77
N ILE A 166 -33.47 -11.41 -3.01
CA ILE A 166 -32.51 -12.27 -3.70
C ILE A 166 -31.11 -11.75 -3.43
N LYS A 167 -30.31 -12.54 -2.73
CA LYS A 167 -28.97 -12.15 -2.33
C LYS A 167 -27.93 -12.93 -3.11
N VAL A 168 -26.94 -12.20 -3.63
CA VAL A 168 -25.70 -12.78 -4.16
C VAL A 168 -24.55 -12.15 -3.38
N TRP A 169 -23.81 -12.97 -2.65
CA TRP A 169 -22.69 -12.53 -1.82
C TRP A 169 -21.36 -12.93 -2.43
N GLU A 170 -20.32 -12.20 -2.03
CA GLU A 170 -18.91 -12.49 -2.35
C GLU A 170 -18.56 -12.53 -3.86
N SER A 171 -19.48 -12.12 -4.74
CA SER A 171 -19.36 -12.13 -6.20
C SER A 171 -18.50 -11.00 -6.80
N LYS A 172 -17.96 -10.12 -5.94
CA LYS A 172 -17.10 -8.98 -6.30
C LYS A 172 -15.65 -9.17 -5.84
N ILE A 173 -15.32 -10.32 -5.25
CA ILE A 173 -13.96 -10.66 -4.83
C ILE A 173 -13.20 -11.17 -6.06
N LYS A 174 -11.99 -10.63 -6.30
CA LYS A 174 -11.15 -11.13 -7.40
C LYS A 174 -10.73 -12.57 -7.10
N TYR A 175 -10.67 -13.43 -8.12
CA TYR A 175 -10.44 -14.86 -7.90
C TYR A 175 -9.15 -15.18 -7.12
N TYR A 176 -8.00 -14.59 -7.48
CA TYR A 176 -6.76 -14.84 -6.74
C TYR A 176 -6.84 -14.37 -5.27
N GLN A 177 -7.68 -13.37 -4.96
CA GLN A 177 -7.93 -12.96 -3.58
C GLN A 177 -8.75 -14.02 -2.84
N SER A 178 -9.82 -14.55 -3.46
CA SER A 178 -10.56 -15.69 -2.90
C SER A 178 -9.63 -16.88 -2.65
N TYR A 179 -8.77 -17.20 -3.61
CA TYR A 179 -7.78 -18.27 -3.49
C TYR A 179 -6.84 -18.07 -2.29
N ILE A 180 -6.30 -16.86 -2.12
CA ILE A 180 -5.46 -16.49 -0.97
C ILE A 180 -6.22 -16.67 0.35
N TYR A 181 -7.48 -16.23 0.42
CA TYR A 181 -8.29 -16.32 1.63
C TYR A 181 -8.60 -17.77 2.00
N ASP A 182 -9.05 -18.56 1.04
CA ASP A 182 -9.52 -19.93 1.27
C ASP A 182 -8.38 -20.90 1.61
N ASN A 183 -7.17 -20.63 1.10
CA ASN A 183 -5.97 -21.40 1.41
C ASN A 183 -5.13 -20.79 2.54
N ASN A 184 -5.62 -19.71 3.19
CA ASN A 184 -4.91 -18.98 4.25
C ASN A 184 -3.45 -18.63 3.89
N LEU A 185 -3.23 -18.17 2.66
CA LEU A 185 -1.91 -17.76 2.17
C LEU A 185 -1.59 -16.33 2.63
N TRP A 186 -0.31 -16.06 2.90
CA TRP A 186 0.15 -14.80 3.51
C TRP A 186 1.10 -14.09 2.53
N PRO A 187 0.60 -13.18 1.69
CA PRO A 187 1.43 -12.39 0.79
C PRO A 187 2.56 -11.68 1.54
N GLY A 188 3.75 -11.68 0.95
CA GLY A 188 4.99 -11.12 1.49
C GLY A 188 5.74 -12.05 2.45
N MET A 189 5.21 -13.23 2.78
CA MET A 189 5.88 -14.20 3.65
C MET A 189 6.72 -15.22 2.88
N LEU A 190 7.61 -15.91 3.59
CA LEU A 190 8.48 -16.95 3.06
C LEU A 190 7.74 -18.28 2.95
N TYR A 191 7.86 -18.90 1.78
CA TYR A 191 7.36 -20.24 1.48
C TYR A 191 8.44 -21.07 0.82
N GLU A 192 8.38 -22.37 0.99
CA GLU A 192 9.17 -23.35 0.25
C GLU A 192 8.22 -24.32 -0.46
N VAL A 193 8.66 -24.87 -1.59
CA VAL A 193 7.97 -25.99 -2.24
C VAL A 193 8.80 -27.22 -1.93
N LYS A 194 8.16 -28.26 -1.39
CA LYS A 194 8.78 -29.57 -1.12
C LYS A 194 7.94 -30.65 -1.78
N ASN A 195 8.51 -31.38 -2.72
CA ASN A 195 7.81 -32.39 -3.51
C ASN A 195 6.48 -31.87 -4.10
N GLY A 196 6.53 -30.65 -4.67
CA GLY A 196 5.37 -29.98 -5.28
C GLY A 196 4.34 -29.39 -4.29
N LYS A 197 4.52 -29.59 -2.98
CA LYS A 197 3.63 -29.03 -1.94
C LYS A 197 4.18 -27.72 -1.38
N LEU A 198 3.32 -26.71 -1.31
CA LEU A 198 3.65 -25.40 -0.77
C LEU A 198 3.56 -25.40 0.76
N ALA A 199 4.59 -24.93 1.44
CA ALA A 199 4.62 -24.79 2.90
C ALA A 199 5.24 -23.45 3.30
N MET A 200 4.71 -22.83 4.36
CA MET A 200 5.31 -21.62 4.92
C MET A 200 6.62 -21.98 5.63
N LYS A 201 7.68 -21.23 5.35
CA LYS A 201 8.98 -21.44 5.99
C LYS A 201 9.03 -20.66 7.30
N SER A 202 9.27 -21.37 8.40
CA SER A 202 9.54 -20.75 9.71
C SER A 202 11.01 -20.40 9.89
N LEU A 203 11.31 -19.28 10.55
CA LEU A 203 12.65 -18.83 10.92
C LEU A 203 12.74 -18.61 12.44
N ASP A 204 13.78 -19.15 13.08
CA ASP A 204 13.88 -19.18 14.55
C ASP A 204 13.97 -17.78 15.19
N GLU A 205 14.76 -16.87 14.61
CA GLU A 205 14.96 -15.52 15.16
C GLU A 205 13.68 -14.67 15.15
N PRO A 206 12.94 -14.55 14.02
CA PRO A 206 11.61 -13.92 14.03
C PRO A 206 10.63 -14.57 15.01
N GLU A 207 10.54 -15.91 15.07
CA GLU A 207 9.61 -16.58 15.99
C GLU A 207 9.98 -16.36 17.47
N ASN A 208 11.28 -16.26 17.81
CA ASN A 208 11.71 -15.87 19.14
C ASN A 208 11.32 -14.44 19.47
N THR A 209 11.40 -13.53 18.51
CA THR A 209 10.95 -12.15 18.67
C THR A 209 9.43 -12.07 18.83
N VAL A 210 8.66 -12.86 18.07
CA VAL A 210 7.21 -12.99 18.27
C VAL A 210 6.89 -13.45 19.69
N LYS A 211 7.59 -14.45 20.23
CA LYS A 211 7.41 -14.88 21.64
C LYS A 211 7.70 -13.76 22.63
N GLN A 212 8.73 -12.94 22.40
CA GLN A 212 9.03 -11.76 23.23
C GLN A 212 7.89 -10.73 23.17
N ILE A 213 7.37 -10.44 21.97
CA ILE A 213 6.22 -9.55 21.78
C ILE A 213 5.03 -10.08 22.58
N MET A 214 4.68 -11.35 22.41
CA MET A 214 3.55 -11.98 23.10
C MET A 214 3.66 -11.90 24.62
N SER A 215 4.87 -11.91 25.18
CA SER A 215 5.08 -11.77 26.62
C SER A 215 4.58 -10.42 27.18
N LEU A 216 4.51 -9.37 26.36
CA LEU A 216 3.99 -8.04 26.72
C LEU A 216 2.45 -7.98 26.74
N PHE A 217 1.78 -9.03 26.24
CA PHE A 217 0.33 -9.04 26.05
C PHE A 217 -0.38 -10.09 26.91
N LYS A 218 0.30 -10.81 27.81
CA LYS A 218 -0.26 -11.94 28.60
C LYS A 218 -1.59 -11.66 29.34
N GLY A 219 -1.95 -10.40 29.59
CA GLY A 219 -3.22 -10.02 30.23
C GLY A 219 -4.38 -9.72 29.27
N GLU A 220 -4.17 -9.72 27.96
CA GLU A 220 -5.23 -9.51 26.95
C GLU A 220 -6.05 -10.79 26.74
N LYS A 221 -7.22 -10.67 26.10
CA LYS A 221 -8.08 -11.82 25.84
C LYS A 221 -7.48 -12.75 24.78
N GLU A 222 -7.78 -14.05 24.85
CA GLU A 222 -7.29 -15.07 23.91
C GLU A 222 -7.51 -14.67 22.44
N GLU A 223 -8.70 -14.17 22.11
CA GLU A 223 -9.01 -13.72 20.75
C GLU A 223 -8.14 -12.54 20.28
N GLU A 224 -7.76 -11.64 21.20
CA GLU A 224 -6.86 -10.52 20.89
C GLU A 224 -5.42 -10.99 20.74
N LEU A 225 -4.98 -11.94 21.58
CA LEU A 225 -3.65 -12.56 21.50
C LEU A 225 -3.42 -13.24 20.15
N GLN A 226 -4.41 -13.96 19.63
CA GLN A 226 -4.31 -14.61 18.31
C GLN A 226 -4.04 -13.61 17.18
N HIS A 227 -4.69 -12.45 17.21
CA HIS A 227 -4.47 -11.40 16.21
C HIS A 227 -3.11 -10.73 16.37
N ILE A 228 -2.72 -10.43 17.62
CA ILE A 228 -1.40 -9.87 17.94
C ILE A 228 -0.30 -10.80 17.44
N GLU A 229 -0.41 -12.11 17.66
CA GLU A 229 0.56 -13.09 17.21
C GLU A 229 0.66 -13.15 15.68
N GLN A 230 -0.48 -13.20 14.99
CA GLN A 230 -0.51 -13.21 13.52
C GLN A 230 0.12 -11.96 12.93
N TRP A 231 -0.22 -10.78 13.47
CA TRP A 231 0.38 -9.53 13.04
C TRP A 231 1.87 -9.45 13.35
N ALA A 232 2.29 -9.83 14.56
CA ALA A 232 3.69 -9.88 14.93
C ALA A 232 4.48 -10.78 13.97
N ARG A 233 3.95 -11.97 13.65
CA ARG A 233 4.59 -12.88 12.68
C ARG A 233 4.72 -12.26 11.28
N LEU A 234 3.68 -11.60 10.78
CA LEU A 234 3.74 -10.88 9.50
C LEU A 234 4.79 -9.76 9.50
N LEU A 235 4.98 -9.09 10.64
CA LEU A 235 5.82 -7.89 10.73
C LEU A 235 7.28 -8.19 11.12
N GLU A 236 7.56 -9.26 11.87
CA GLU A 236 8.93 -9.60 12.30
C GLU A 236 9.73 -10.35 11.23
N TYR A 237 9.09 -10.99 10.26
CA TYR A 237 9.84 -11.67 9.19
C TYR A 237 10.61 -10.65 8.33
N PRO A 238 11.86 -10.93 7.95
CA PRO A 238 12.69 -9.95 7.26
C PRO A 238 12.19 -9.67 5.84
N ALA A 239 12.54 -8.50 5.31
CA ALA A 239 12.42 -8.20 3.89
C ALA A 239 13.64 -8.75 3.12
N PRO A 240 13.46 -9.30 1.91
CA PRO A 240 14.59 -9.60 1.05
C PRO A 240 15.17 -8.30 0.47
N LYS A 241 16.41 -8.38 -0.05
CA LYS A 241 16.90 -7.39 -1.02
C LYS A 241 16.22 -7.64 -2.35
N PHE A 242 15.59 -6.62 -2.91
CA PHE A 242 14.82 -6.76 -4.15
C PHE A 242 15.69 -6.42 -5.36
N ARG A 243 16.10 -7.43 -6.15
CA ARG A 243 16.72 -7.19 -7.46
C ARG A 243 15.71 -6.45 -8.36
N ARG A 244 16.03 -5.24 -8.81
CA ARG A 244 15.08 -4.38 -9.53
C ARG A 244 15.76 -3.46 -10.53
N VAL A 245 15.00 -3.01 -11.52
CA VAL A 245 15.42 -2.00 -12.50
C VAL A 245 14.40 -0.88 -12.58
N ALA A 246 14.86 0.36 -12.63
CA ALA A 246 14.02 1.50 -13.01
C ALA A 246 14.11 1.70 -14.53
N LEU A 247 12.95 1.90 -15.14
CA LEU A 247 12.78 2.17 -16.56
C LEU A 247 12.09 3.52 -16.74
N ASP A 248 12.61 4.29 -17.68
CA ASP A 248 12.03 5.54 -18.18
C ASP A 248 12.22 5.60 -19.71
N ILE A 249 11.23 6.11 -20.46
CA ILE A 249 11.32 6.26 -21.92
C ILE A 249 11.07 7.69 -22.37
N GLU A 250 11.72 8.08 -23.46
CA GLU A 250 11.43 9.31 -24.17
C GLU A 250 10.91 9.01 -25.58
N VAL A 251 9.84 9.70 -25.92
CA VAL A 251 9.14 9.54 -27.20
C VAL A 251 9.28 10.83 -27.99
N TYR A 252 9.56 10.71 -29.28
CA TYR A 252 9.53 11.86 -30.18
C TYR A 252 8.14 12.52 -30.16
N SER A 253 8.08 13.84 -30.05
CA SER A 253 6.84 14.59 -30.21
C SER A 253 7.02 15.69 -31.26
N PRO A 254 6.18 15.74 -32.31
CA PRO A 254 6.24 16.79 -33.32
C PRO A 254 5.76 18.15 -32.78
N ILE A 255 4.97 18.15 -31.68
CA ILE A 255 4.47 19.35 -31.03
C ILE A 255 5.04 19.38 -29.60
N PRO A 256 6.01 20.25 -29.29
CA PRO A 256 6.73 20.21 -28.03
C PRO A 256 5.87 20.29 -26.76
N THR A 257 4.74 21.00 -26.85
CA THR A 257 3.83 21.21 -25.73
C THR A 257 2.82 20.08 -25.54
N ARG A 258 2.80 19.08 -26.44
CA ARG A 258 1.82 18.00 -26.43
C ARG A 258 2.51 16.67 -26.11
N MET A 259 2.06 16.04 -25.03
CA MET A 259 2.45 14.69 -24.67
C MET A 259 1.80 13.69 -25.65
N PRO A 260 2.56 12.75 -26.25
CA PRO A 260 2.00 11.68 -27.07
C PRO A 260 0.95 10.84 -26.32
N ASP A 261 -0.07 10.36 -27.01
CA ASP A 261 -1.03 9.43 -26.41
C ASP A 261 -0.42 8.02 -26.37
N ALA A 262 -0.26 7.45 -25.18
CA ALA A 262 0.28 6.11 -24.99
C ALA A 262 -0.65 4.99 -25.45
N ARG A 263 -1.94 5.27 -25.67
CA ARG A 263 -2.88 4.31 -26.26
C ARG A 263 -2.70 4.19 -27.76
N GLU A 264 -2.46 5.32 -28.42
CA GLU A 264 -2.21 5.35 -29.85
C GLU A 264 -0.77 5.01 -30.18
N ALA A 265 0.21 5.41 -29.37
CA ALA A 265 1.63 5.14 -29.59
C ALA A 265 2.13 5.47 -31.02
N GLU A 266 1.77 6.66 -31.52
CA GLU A 266 1.98 7.07 -32.91
C GLU A 266 3.46 7.33 -33.27
N TYR A 267 4.24 7.85 -32.32
CA TYR A 267 5.58 8.36 -32.56
C TYR A 267 6.66 7.40 -32.05
N PRO A 268 7.88 7.48 -32.60
CA PRO A 268 8.95 6.59 -32.21
C PRO A 268 9.46 6.86 -30.80
N ILE A 269 9.79 5.80 -30.08
CA ILE A 269 10.60 5.82 -28.87
C ILE A 269 12.03 6.15 -29.30
N VAL A 270 12.57 7.25 -28.81
CA VAL A 270 13.89 7.77 -29.20
C VAL A 270 14.99 7.49 -28.18
N CYS A 271 14.59 7.27 -26.92
CA CYS A 271 15.52 6.96 -25.85
C CYS A 271 14.80 6.12 -24.78
N ALA A 272 15.54 5.25 -24.11
CA ALA A 272 15.11 4.59 -22.89
C ALA A 272 16.27 4.45 -21.93
N SER A 273 16.02 4.65 -20.64
CA SER A 273 17.04 4.52 -19.59
C SER A 273 16.70 3.39 -18.64
N LEU A 274 17.74 2.68 -18.22
CA LEU A 274 17.69 1.52 -17.35
C LEU A 274 18.69 1.70 -16.20
N TYR A 275 18.18 1.73 -14.98
CA TYR A 275 19.00 1.80 -13.76
C TYR A 275 18.69 0.61 -12.86
N GLY A 276 19.62 -0.34 -12.74
CA GLY A 276 19.48 -1.59 -11.99
C GLY A 276 20.15 -1.59 -10.62
N SER A 277 19.61 -2.38 -9.70
CA SER A 277 20.17 -2.61 -8.36
C SER A 277 21.47 -3.43 -8.36
N ASP A 278 21.77 -4.09 -9.47
CA ASP A 278 22.98 -4.88 -9.73
C ASP A 278 24.06 -4.06 -10.45
N GLY A 279 23.95 -2.73 -10.47
CA GLY A 279 24.93 -1.82 -11.06
C GLY A 279 24.70 -1.52 -12.55
N LEU A 280 23.65 -2.06 -13.16
CA LEU A 280 23.27 -1.71 -14.53
C LEU A 280 22.96 -0.21 -14.61
N MET A 281 23.70 0.52 -15.45
CA MET A 281 23.40 1.90 -15.84
C MET A 281 23.50 1.97 -17.35
N LYS A 282 22.36 1.99 -18.04
CA LYS A 282 22.32 1.91 -19.50
C LYS A 282 21.30 2.87 -20.08
N VAL A 283 21.68 3.54 -21.16
CA VAL A 283 20.78 4.34 -21.99
C VAL A 283 20.77 3.77 -23.41
N LEU A 284 19.59 3.45 -23.91
CA LEU A 284 19.34 2.94 -25.25
C LEU A 284 18.87 4.12 -26.12
N LEU A 285 19.53 4.38 -27.24
CA LEU A 285 19.26 5.52 -28.11
C LEU A 285 18.90 5.05 -29.51
N LEU A 286 17.85 5.61 -30.10
CA LEU A 286 17.55 5.44 -31.51
C LEU A 286 18.38 6.42 -32.34
N LYS A 287 19.10 5.93 -33.35
CA LYS A 287 19.79 6.78 -34.31
C LYS A 287 18.77 7.54 -35.17
N ARG A 288 18.95 8.86 -35.25
CA ARG A 288 18.11 9.81 -35.99
C ARG A 288 18.97 10.65 -36.92
N GLU A 289 18.49 10.88 -38.13
CA GLU A 289 19.18 11.71 -39.10
C GLU A 289 19.31 13.16 -38.61
N GLY A 290 20.46 13.79 -38.86
CA GLY A 290 20.70 15.19 -38.50
C GLY A 290 21.00 15.47 -37.02
N ILE A 291 20.95 14.47 -36.14
CA ILE A 291 21.32 14.63 -34.73
C ILE A 291 22.79 14.25 -34.52
N ARG A 292 23.54 15.16 -33.89
CA ARG A 292 24.96 14.97 -33.56
C ARG A 292 25.15 14.50 -32.12
N GLU A 293 26.34 13.95 -31.87
CA GLU A 293 26.85 13.78 -30.51
C GLU A 293 27.07 15.15 -29.86
N GLY A 294 26.68 15.30 -28.59
CA GLY A 294 26.86 16.55 -27.85
C GLY A 294 28.12 16.54 -26.98
N THR A 295 28.27 17.56 -26.15
CA THR A 295 29.43 17.73 -25.24
C THR A 295 29.09 17.40 -23.78
N GLU A 296 27.87 16.93 -23.51
CA GLU A 296 27.44 16.60 -22.15
C GLU A 296 28.11 15.31 -21.69
N HIS A 297 28.71 15.34 -20.50
CA HIS A 297 29.33 14.16 -19.91
C HIS A 297 28.33 13.44 -18.98
N LEU A 298 28.08 12.16 -19.27
CA LEU A 298 27.42 11.24 -18.35
C LEU A 298 28.46 10.62 -17.38
N PRO A 299 28.04 10.10 -16.21
CA PRO A 299 28.93 9.34 -15.34
C PRO A 299 29.59 8.19 -16.09
N ALA A 300 30.86 7.89 -15.76
CA ALA A 300 31.67 6.91 -16.48
C ALA A 300 31.07 5.49 -16.51
N ASP A 301 30.26 5.15 -15.51
CA ASP A 301 29.61 3.84 -15.40
C ASP A 301 28.34 3.72 -16.28
N VAL A 302 27.88 4.82 -16.90
CA VAL A 302 26.71 4.82 -17.78
C VAL A 302 27.10 4.39 -19.19
N SER A 303 26.56 3.24 -19.61
CA SER A 303 26.73 2.73 -20.97
C SER A 303 25.69 3.31 -21.93
N LEU A 304 26.13 3.84 -23.07
CA LEU A 304 25.26 4.27 -24.16
C LEU A 304 25.25 3.20 -25.26
N GLU A 305 24.06 2.77 -25.68
CA GLU A 305 23.87 1.79 -26.74
C GLU A 305 22.97 2.36 -27.83
N TYR A 306 23.44 2.37 -29.07
CA TYR A 306 22.74 2.99 -30.20
C TYR A 306 22.12 1.92 -31.09
N PHE A 307 20.87 2.11 -31.47
CA PHE A 307 20.08 1.21 -32.30
C PHE A 307 19.75 1.90 -33.63
N ASP A 308 19.88 1.15 -34.73
CA ASP A 308 19.48 1.61 -36.06
C ASP A 308 17.96 1.44 -36.30
N SER A 309 17.30 0.61 -35.49
CA SER A 309 15.87 0.32 -35.56
C SER A 309 15.18 0.50 -34.19
N GLU A 310 14.01 1.12 -34.19
CA GLU A 310 13.16 1.23 -33.00
C GLU A 310 12.70 -0.16 -32.51
N GLU A 311 12.47 -1.10 -33.43
CA GLU A 311 12.06 -2.47 -33.09
C GLU A 311 13.13 -3.18 -32.27
N GLU A 312 14.41 -3.00 -32.63
CA GLU A 312 15.54 -3.58 -31.89
C GLU A 312 15.73 -2.92 -30.52
N LEU A 313 15.54 -1.60 -30.43
CA LEU A 313 15.53 -0.87 -29.17
C LEU A 313 14.44 -1.41 -28.23
N ILE A 314 13.21 -1.58 -28.72
CA ILE A 314 12.10 -2.12 -27.93
C ILE A 314 12.39 -3.56 -27.48
N LYS A 315 12.94 -4.41 -28.36
CA LYS A 315 13.35 -5.78 -27.99
C LYS A 315 14.43 -5.77 -26.91
N ALA A 316 15.39 -4.86 -26.97
CA ALA A 316 16.41 -4.70 -25.93
C ALA A 316 15.80 -4.30 -24.57
N ILE A 317 14.79 -3.43 -24.56
CA ILE A 317 14.02 -3.13 -23.34
C ILE A 317 13.31 -4.39 -22.83
N PHE A 318 12.67 -5.16 -23.73
CA PHE A 318 11.93 -6.36 -23.34
C PHE A 318 12.82 -7.45 -22.75
N GLU A 319 14.05 -7.63 -23.24
CA GLU A 319 15.04 -8.53 -22.63
C GLU A 319 15.31 -8.20 -21.15
N VAL A 320 15.29 -6.91 -20.80
CA VAL A 320 15.46 -6.43 -19.43
C VAL A 320 14.18 -6.66 -18.61
N LEU A 321 13.00 -6.40 -19.17
CA LEU A 321 11.71 -6.69 -18.52
C LEU A 321 11.47 -8.20 -18.31
N TRP A 322 12.06 -9.06 -19.14
CA TRP A 322 12.07 -10.51 -18.95
C TRP A 322 13.02 -10.96 -17.83
N ASP A 323 14.10 -10.21 -17.59
CA ASP A 323 15.15 -10.58 -16.65
C ASP A 323 14.87 -10.12 -15.21
N TYR A 324 14.45 -8.86 -15.06
CA TYR A 324 14.32 -8.27 -13.73
C TYR A 324 13.00 -8.68 -13.07
N PRO A 325 13.04 -9.20 -11.84
CA PRO A 325 11.82 -9.62 -11.14
C PRO A 325 10.98 -8.42 -10.71
N PHE A 326 11.58 -7.25 -10.51
CA PHE A 326 10.88 -6.01 -10.20
C PHE A 326 11.27 -4.91 -11.18
N VAL A 327 10.26 -4.27 -11.75
CA VAL A 327 10.44 -3.10 -12.63
C VAL A 327 9.76 -1.91 -11.98
N ILE A 328 10.51 -0.83 -11.86
CA ILE A 328 10.10 0.42 -11.25
C ILE A 328 9.91 1.45 -12.37
N THR A 329 8.78 2.15 -12.35
CA THR A 329 8.55 3.29 -13.24
C THR A 329 7.97 4.45 -12.44
N PHE A 330 7.90 5.63 -13.04
CA PHE A 330 7.12 6.74 -12.52
C PHE A 330 6.07 7.12 -13.56
N ASN A 331 4.81 6.71 -13.34
CA ASN A 331 3.69 6.84 -14.29
C ASN A 331 3.68 5.83 -15.46
N GLY A 332 4.38 4.70 -15.31
CA GLY A 332 4.45 3.67 -16.35
C GLY A 332 3.14 2.92 -16.62
N ASP A 333 2.16 2.93 -15.70
CA ASP A 333 0.82 2.36 -15.97
C ASP A 333 0.05 3.15 -17.05
N ASP A 334 0.24 4.48 -17.07
CA ASP A 334 -0.47 5.39 -17.96
C ASP A 334 0.37 5.77 -19.19
N PHE A 335 1.70 5.70 -19.09
CA PHE A 335 2.62 6.07 -20.16
C PHE A 335 3.61 4.95 -20.54
N ASP A 336 4.76 4.80 -19.89
CA ASP A 336 5.93 4.04 -20.37
C ASP A 336 5.61 2.62 -20.84
N LEU A 337 5.06 1.77 -19.96
CA LEU A 337 4.77 0.38 -20.29
C LEU A 337 3.61 0.26 -21.27
N ARG A 338 2.63 1.17 -21.18
CA ARG A 338 1.49 1.21 -22.10
C ARG A 338 1.95 1.57 -23.52
N TYR A 339 2.80 2.58 -23.63
CA TYR A 339 3.39 3.05 -24.88
C TYR A 339 4.22 1.94 -25.50
N LEU A 340 5.13 1.33 -24.74
CA LEU A 340 5.97 0.22 -25.19
C LEU A 340 5.15 -0.95 -25.74
N ALA A 341 4.09 -1.35 -25.03
CA ALA A 341 3.25 -2.46 -25.44
C ALA A 341 2.52 -2.18 -26.75
N HIS A 342 1.82 -1.03 -26.87
CA HIS A 342 1.10 -0.70 -28.10
C HIS A 342 2.05 -0.39 -29.27
N ARG A 343 3.21 0.21 -29.00
CA ARG A 343 4.24 0.46 -30.03
C ARG A 343 4.78 -0.87 -30.58
N ALA A 344 5.04 -1.84 -29.71
CA ALA A 344 5.42 -3.19 -30.12
C ALA A 344 4.31 -3.89 -30.95
N GLU A 345 3.04 -3.74 -30.55
CA GLU A 345 1.91 -4.28 -31.32
C GLU A 345 1.83 -3.65 -32.73
N LYS A 346 2.12 -2.35 -32.88
CA LYS A 346 2.18 -1.68 -34.19
C LYS A 346 3.30 -2.21 -35.09
N PHE A 347 4.41 -2.65 -34.53
CA PHE A 347 5.47 -3.35 -35.27
C PHE A 347 5.12 -4.81 -35.61
N GLY A 348 3.95 -5.30 -35.21
CA GLY A 348 3.52 -6.67 -35.46
C GLY A 348 4.20 -7.70 -34.54
N LEU A 349 4.81 -7.27 -33.42
CA LEU A 349 5.33 -8.21 -32.44
C LEU A 349 4.19 -9.07 -31.91
N ARG A 350 4.41 -10.38 -31.88
CA ARG A 350 3.44 -11.32 -31.33
C ARG A 350 3.23 -11.03 -29.84
N ARG A 351 1.98 -11.20 -29.38
CA ARG A 351 1.61 -10.94 -27.98
C ARG A 351 2.44 -11.72 -26.97
N ASP A 352 2.88 -12.94 -27.28
CA ASP A 352 3.74 -13.76 -26.40
C ASP A 352 5.15 -13.18 -26.22
N ALA A 353 5.66 -12.45 -27.21
CA ALA A 353 6.95 -11.76 -27.15
C ALA A 353 6.92 -10.44 -26.35
N ILE A 354 5.73 -9.87 -26.10
CA ILE A 354 5.56 -8.64 -25.33
C ILE A 354 5.47 -8.98 -23.83
N PRO A 355 6.38 -8.50 -22.97
CA PRO A 355 6.41 -8.85 -21.53
C PRO A 355 5.36 -8.15 -20.67
N ILE A 356 4.56 -7.27 -21.28
CA ILE A 356 3.63 -6.36 -20.62
C ILE A 356 2.20 -6.83 -20.88
N ASP A 357 1.42 -6.98 -19.81
CA ASP A 357 -0.03 -7.21 -19.86
C ASP A 357 -0.76 -5.89 -19.66
N VAL A 358 -1.32 -5.36 -20.76
CA VAL A 358 -2.03 -4.08 -20.75
C VAL A 358 -3.46 -4.26 -20.26
N GLY A 359 -3.72 -3.79 -19.04
CA GLY A 359 -5.07 -3.67 -18.49
C GLY A 359 -5.73 -2.33 -18.82
N LYS A 360 -7.00 -2.20 -18.41
CA LYS A 360 -7.79 -0.96 -18.64
C LYS A 360 -7.16 0.29 -18.02
N ARG A 361 -6.59 0.15 -16.82
CA ARG A 361 -6.02 1.25 -16.00
C ARG A 361 -4.62 0.97 -15.45
N VAL A 362 -4.07 -0.21 -15.72
CA VAL A 362 -2.79 -0.67 -15.16
C VAL A 362 -2.03 -1.41 -16.24
N CYS A 363 -0.71 -1.45 -16.15
CA CYS A 363 0.14 -2.34 -16.93
C CYS A 363 0.85 -3.28 -15.96
N LEU A 364 0.64 -4.58 -16.13
CA LEU A 364 1.31 -5.62 -15.35
C LEU A 364 2.45 -6.22 -16.18
N LEU A 365 3.34 -6.94 -15.50
CA LEU A 365 4.35 -7.74 -16.19
C LEU A 365 3.97 -9.20 -16.09
N LYS A 366 4.15 -9.92 -17.20
CA LYS A 366 3.86 -11.35 -17.25
C LYS A 366 4.69 -12.09 -16.22
N TYR A 367 6.00 -11.80 -16.13
CA TYR A 367 6.98 -12.55 -15.34
C TYR A 367 7.43 -11.80 -14.09
N GLY A 368 7.71 -10.51 -14.24
CA GLY A 368 8.04 -9.64 -13.12
C GLY A 368 6.83 -9.12 -12.34
N VAL A 369 7.13 -8.21 -11.41
CA VAL A 369 6.22 -7.36 -10.66
C VAL A 369 6.53 -5.91 -11.04
N HIS A 370 5.52 -5.18 -11.50
CA HIS A 370 5.66 -3.77 -11.83
C HIS A 370 5.15 -2.89 -10.69
N ILE A 371 6.01 -2.00 -10.20
CA ILE A 371 5.69 -0.99 -9.19
C ILE A 371 5.73 0.39 -9.85
N ASP A 372 4.56 1.01 -9.99
CA ASP A 372 4.44 2.40 -10.45
C ASP A 372 4.51 3.35 -9.24
N LEU A 373 5.63 4.08 -9.13
CA LEU A 373 5.87 5.00 -8.02
C LEU A 373 4.94 6.20 -8.03
N TYR A 374 4.44 6.63 -9.18
CA TYR A 374 3.48 7.73 -9.25
C TYR A 374 2.21 7.36 -8.47
N LYS A 375 1.67 6.15 -8.68
CA LYS A 375 0.48 5.67 -7.97
C LYS A 375 0.73 5.54 -6.47
N PHE A 376 1.92 5.08 -6.08
CA PHE A 376 2.30 4.93 -4.68
C PHE A 376 2.39 6.28 -3.96
N PHE A 377 3.14 7.23 -4.50
CA PHE A 377 3.31 8.56 -3.89
C PHE A 377 2.06 9.44 -4.02
N PHE A 378 1.19 9.19 -5.00
CA PHE A 378 -0.11 9.84 -5.12
C PHE A 378 -1.05 9.53 -3.94
N ASN A 379 -0.87 8.39 -3.28
CA ASN A 379 -1.69 8.03 -2.13
C ASN A 379 -1.49 9.04 -0.99
N ARG A 380 -2.52 9.86 -0.72
CA ARG A 380 -2.50 10.91 0.31
C ARG A 380 -2.17 10.37 1.70
N SER A 381 -2.57 9.14 2.03
CA SER A 381 -2.27 8.57 3.35
C SER A 381 -0.79 8.22 3.48
N ILE A 382 -0.15 7.76 2.39
CA ILE A 382 1.30 7.55 2.33
C ILE A 382 2.03 8.90 2.45
N GLN A 383 1.63 9.90 1.68
CA GLN A 383 2.18 11.25 1.76
C GLN A 383 2.12 11.83 3.18
N ILE A 384 0.94 11.77 3.81
CA ILE A 384 0.69 12.40 5.10
C ILE A 384 1.33 11.61 6.25
N TYR A 385 1.12 10.29 6.31
CA TYR A 385 1.44 9.50 7.50
C TYR A 385 2.78 8.76 7.43
N ALA A 386 3.19 8.28 6.24
CA ALA A 386 4.48 7.62 6.08
C ALA A 386 5.60 8.64 5.82
N PHE A 387 5.33 9.68 5.02
CA PHE A 387 6.30 10.70 4.64
C PHE A 387 6.11 12.05 5.32
N ASN A 388 5.20 12.19 6.29
CA ASN A 388 4.98 13.40 7.07
C ASN A 388 4.81 14.69 6.22
N ASN A 389 4.19 14.58 5.04
CA ASN A 389 4.05 15.67 4.06
C ASN A 389 5.38 16.30 3.60
N ARG A 390 6.48 15.52 3.56
CA ARG A 390 7.79 15.97 3.02
C ARG A 390 7.66 16.53 1.60
N TYR A 391 6.88 15.87 0.74
CA TYR A 391 6.54 16.35 -0.61
C TYR A 391 5.12 16.90 -0.65
N ARG A 392 4.86 17.89 -1.51
CA ARG A 392 3.55 18.53 -1.68
C ARG A 392 2.85 18.07 -2.96
N ASP A 393 3.57 18.16 -4.06
CA ASP A 393 3.16 17.71 -5.38
C ASP A 393 3.79 16.35 -5.68
N VAL A 394 3.20 15.62 -6.63
CA VAL A 394 3.43 14.19 -6.89
C VAL A 394 4.17 13.97 -8.20
N THR A 395 4.86 15.00 -8.70
CA THR A 395 5.73 14.89 -9.87
C THR A 395 7.02 14.20 -9.45
N LEU A 396 7.72 13.59 -10.42
CA LEU A 396 9.03 12.97 -10.16
C LEU A 396 10.03 13.99 -9.59
N ASP A 397 10.01 15.22 -10.09
CA ASP A 397 10.87 16.32 -9.62
C ASP A 397 10.59 16.69 -8.16
N ASP A 398 9.32 16.93 -7.80
CA ASP A 398 8.95 17.33 -6.44
C ASP A 398 9.23 16.24 -5.41
N VAL A 399 8.92 14.99 -5.75
CA VAL A 399 9.15 13.84 -4.87
C VAL A 399 10.64 13.55 -4.75
N GLY A 400 11.37 13.57 -5.87
CA GLY A 400 12.83 13.42 -5.92
C GLY A 400 13.54 14.46 -5.04
N LYS A 401 13.18 15.73 -5.21
CA LYS A 401 13.77 16.83 -4.44
C LYS A 401 13.48 16.70 -2.96
N ALA A 402 12.24 16.39 -2.60
CA ALA A 402 11.81 16.35 -1.21
C ALA A 402 12.33 15.15 -0.42
N LEU A 403 12.49 13.99 -1.07
CA LEU A 403 12.85 12.74 -0.38
C LEU A 403 14.33 12.37 -0.52
N ILE A 404 14.95 12.65 -1.67
CA ILE A 404 16.34 12.25 -1.96
C ILE A 404 17.23 13.42 -2.39
N GLY A 405 16.70 14.64 -2.44
CA GLY A 405 17.48 15.84 -2.77
C GLY A 405 17.90 15.93 -4.24
N MET A 406 17.20 15.25 -5.15
CA MET A 406 17.52 15.23 -6.58
C MET A 406 16.43 15.91 -7.40
N GLU A 407 16.82 16.75 -8.34
CA GLU A 407 15.91 17.47 -9.25
C GLU A 407 16.03 16.92 -10.67
N LYS A 408 14.93 17.02 -11.43
CA LYS A 408 14.92 16.75 -12.87
C LYS A 408 15.78 17.79 -13.60
N ILE A 409 16.39 17.37 -14.70
CA ILE A 409 17.06 18.31 -15.61
C ILE A 409 15.99 19.13 -16.33
N ARG A 410 16.15 20.45 -16.32
CA ARG A 410 15.27 21.36 -17.07
C ARG A 410 15.77 21.45 -18.51
N LEU A 411 14.88 21.17 -19.45
CA LEU A 411 15.17 21.31 -20.86
C LEU A 411 14.80 22.73 -21.33
N GLU A 412 15.74 23.38 -22.01
CA GLU A 412 15.50 24.66 -22.70
C GLU A 412 15.03 24.45 -24.14
N LYS A 413 15.35 23.28 -24.71
CA LYS A 413 15.04 22.86 -26.08
C LYS A 413 14.01 21.74 -26.09
N ASN A 414 13.42 21.51 -27.26
CA ASN A 414 12.51 20.40 -27.47
C ASN A 414 13.27 19.07 -27.55
N LEU A 415 12.65 17.95 -27.14
CA LEU A 415 13.27 16.61 -27.18
C LEU A 415 13.79 16.21 -28.58
N GLY A 416 13.15 16.70 -29.64
CA GLY A 416 13.56 16.47 -31.03
C GLY A 416 14.89 17.16 -31.41
N GLU A 417 15.27 18.22 -30.72
CA GLU A 417 16.44 19.06 -31.01
C GLU A 417 17.66 18.75 -30.13
N LEU A 418 17.47 17.89 -29.12
CA LEU A 418 18.54 17.47 -28.23
C LEU A 418 19.56 16.61 -28.97
N THR A 419 20.83 16.89 -28.72
CA THR A 419 21.94 15.98 -29.06
C THR A 419 21.79 14.65 -28.32
N TYR A 420 22.48 13.61 -28.79
CA TYR A 420 22.41 12.29 -28.15
C TYR A 420 22.80 12.32 -26.67
N THR A 421 23.88 13.03 -26.32
CA THR A 421 24.32 13.15 -24.93
C THR A 421 23.36 13.95 -24.05
N GLU A 422 22.74 15.02 -24.57
CA GLU A 422 21.74 15.81 -23.82
C GLU A 422 20.50 14.95 -23.52
N LEU A 423 19.98 14.24 -24.53
CA LEU A 423 18.84 13.34 -24.38
C LEU A 423 19.14 12.19 -23.42
N ALA A 424 20.32 11.57 -23.58
CA ALA A 424 20.75 10.47 -22.71
C ALA A 424 20.88 10.90 -21.26
N LYS A 425 21.48 12.08 -21.01
CA LYS A 425 21.64 12.62 -19.66
C LYS A 425 20.28 12.95 -19.02
N TYR A 426 19.34 13.49 -19.80
CA TYR A 426 17.98 13.79 -19.35
C TYR A 426 17.21 12.50 -18.98
N CYS A 427 17.11 11.55 -19.90
CA CYS A 427 16.40 10.28 -19.66
C CYS A 427 17.09 9.45 -18.55
N PHE A 428 18.42 9.46 -18.49
CA PHE A 428 19.15 8.81 -17.39
C PHE A 428 18.81 9.39 -16.02
N ARG A 429 18.71 10.73 -15.92
CA ARG A 429 18.36 11.38 -14.66
C ARG A 429 16.99 10.93 -14.16
N ASP A 430 16.01 10.77 -15.04
CA ASP A 430 14.65 10.38 -14.65
C ASP A 430 14.60 8.94 -14.11
N ALA A 431 15.22 7.99 -14.82
CA ALA A 431 15.37 6.62 -14.32
C ALA A 431 16.20 6.56 -13.02
N GLU A 432 17.24 7.38 -12.89
CA GLU A 432 18.06 7.47 -11.68
C GLU A 432 17.26 7.96 -10.47
N ILE A 433 16.44 9.01 -10.64
CA ILE A 433 15.56 9.50 -9.57
C ILE A 433 14.56 8.41 -9.19
N ALA A 434 13.91 7.77 -10.16
CA ALA A 434 12.95 6.70 -9.93
C ALA A 434 13.59 5.52 -9.18
N PHE A 435 14.80 5.11 -9.55
CA PHE A 435 15.55 4.06 -8.85
C PHE A 435 15.90 4.50 -7.42
N LYS A 436 16.47 5.70 -7.24
CA LYS A 436 16.92 6.19 -5.93
C LYS A 436 15.78 6.42 -4.95
N LEU A 437 14.57 6.74 -5.43
CA LEU A 437 13.35 6.74 -4.62
C LEU A 437 13.02 5.37 -4.04
N THR A 438 13.58 4.28 -4.56
CA THR A 438 13.42 2.93 -3.98
C THR A 438 14.64 2.42 -3.23
N SER A 439 15.77 3.12 -3.26
CA SER A 439 17.01 2.70 -2.59
C SER A 439 17.35 3.51 -1.33
N PHE A 440 16.81 4.73 -1.20
CA PHE A 440 17.10 5.60 -0.04
C PHE A 440 16.63 5.00 1.30
N GLU A 441 17.26 5.47 2.40
CA GLU A 441 16.97 5.03 3.77
C GLU A 441 16.93 3.49 3.92
N ASP A 442 17.87 2.80 3.25
CA ASP A 442 17.95 1.33 3.17
C ASP A 442 16.67 0.68 2.60
N GLU A 443 16.33 1.06 1.37
CA GLU A 443 15.17 0.54 0.61
C GLU A 443 13.80 0.78 1.28
N LEU A 444 13.65 1.92 1.96
CA LEU A 444 12.46 2.25 2.75
C LEU A 444 11.15 2.02 1.98
N VAL A 445 11.07 2.45 0.72
CA VAL A 445 9.85 2.34 -0.09
C VAL A 445 9.51 0.87 -0.40
N MET A 446 10.50 0.06 -0.78
CA MET A 446 10.27 -1.36 -1.07
C MET A 446 9.84 -2.12 0.20
N LYS A 447 10.50 -1.85 1.32
CA LYS A 447 10.13 -2.40 2.64
C LYS A 447 8.72 -1.97 3.05
N LEU A 448 8.37 -0.70 2.87
CA LEU A 448 7.03 -0.19 3.17
C LEU A 448 5.94 -0.85 2.32
N ILE A 449 6.18 -1.04 1.01
CA ILE A 449 5.26 -1.77 0.12
C ILE A 449 5.10 -3.22 0.58
N LEU A 450 6.19 -3.90 0.95
CA LEU A 450 6.13 -5.27 1.47
C LEU A 450 5.32 -5.36 2.78
N VAL A 451 5.56 -4.47 3.74
CA VAL A 451 4.81 -4.44 4.99
C VAL A 451 3.32 -4.21 4.74
N LEU A 452 2.97 -3.28 3.85
CA LEU A 452 1.59 -3.02 3.48
C LEU A 452 0.96 -4.23 2.77
N ALA A 453 1.70 -4.92 1.90
CA ALA A 453 1.28 -6.16 1.24
C ALA A 453 0.94 -7.24 2.27
N ARG A 454 1.78 -7.41 3.30
CA ARG A 454 1.56 -8.36 4.40
C ARG A 454 0.33 -8.02 5.25
N ILE A 455 0.20 -6.77 5.71
CA ILE A 455 -0.95 -6.36 6.54
C ILE A 455 -2.26 -6.44 5.75
N SER A 456 -2.25 -5.98 4.49
CA SER A 456 -3.45 -5.99 3.64
C SER A 456 -3.77 -7.37 3.07
N SER A 457 -2.83 -8.32 3.09
CA SER A 457 -2.93 -9.61 2.41
C SER A 457 -3.15 -9.46 0.90
N MET A 458 -2.32 -8.62 0.25
CA MET A 458 -2.40 -8.32 -1.18
C MET A 458 -1.03 -8.46 -1.87
N PRO A 459 -1.00 -8.77 -3.19
CA PRO A 459 0.20 -8.64 -4.03
C PRO A 459 0.85 -7.25 -3.93
N MET A 460 2.17 -7.17 -4.12
CA MET A 460 2.93 -5.91 -4.03
C MET A 460 2.51 -4.88 -5.09
N GLU A 461 2.20 -5.31 -6.31
CA GLU A 461 1.69 -4.45 -7.39
C GLU A 461 0.27 -3.93 -7.11
N ASP A 462 -0.52 -4.68 -6.34
CA ASP A 462 -1.88 -4.29 -6.00
C ASP A 462 -1.87 -3.24 -4.89
N VAL A 463 -1.08 -3.46 -3.84
CA VAL A 463 -1.03 -2.56 -2.69
C VAL A 463 -0.47 -1.19 -3.07
N SER A 464 0.52 -1.14 -3.97
CA SER A 464 1.14 0.10 -4.43
C SER A 464 0.21 0.99 -5.27
N ARG A 465 -0.86 0.42 -5.85
CA ARG A 465 -1.84 1.13 -6.69
C ARG A 465 -3.13 1.51 -5.99
N GLN A 466 -3.37 0.95 -4.81
CA GLN A 466 -4.65 1.03 -4.13
C GLN A 466 -4.61 1.99 -2.93
N GLY A 467 -5.76 2.58 -2.62
CA GLY A 467 -5.93 3.40 -1.42
C GLY A 467 -6.19 2.57 -0.16
N VAL A 468 -5.98 3.19 1.00
CA VAL A 468 -6.06 2.53 2.32
C VAL A 468 -7.40 1.83 2.57
N SER A 469 -8.50 2.37 2.05
CA SER A 469 -9.82 1.73 2.12
C SER A 469 -9.81 0.29 1.59
N ARG A 470 -9.14 0.05 0.45
CA ARG A 470 -9.05 -1.29 -0.14
C ARG A 470 -8.14 -2.22 0.66
N TRP A 471 -7.09 -1.68 1.28
CA TRP A 471 -6.20 -2.46 2.16
C TRP A 471 -6.96 -2.97 3.39
N ILE A 472 -7.70 -2.08 4.04
CA ILE A 472 -8.53 -2.41 5.22
C ILE A 472 -9.62 -3.41 4.87
N ARG A 473 -10.32 -3.17 3.76
CA ARG A 473 -11.31 -4.11 3.24
C ARG A 473 -10.73 -5.51 3.05
N ASN A 474 -9.53 -5.61 2.45
CA ASN A 474 -8.95 -6.89 2.07
C ASN A 474 -8.59 -7.76 3.28
N PHE A 475 -7.97 -7.19 4.32
CA PHE A 475 -7.68 -7.97 5.53
C PHE A 475 -8.94 -8.28 6.35
N LEU A 476 -9.97 -7.42 6.31
CA LEU A 476 -11.27 -7.73 6.90
C LEU A 476 -11.91 -8.92 6.18
N HIS A 477 -11.96 -8.92 4.85
CA HIS A 477 -12.51 -10.04 4.07
C HIS A 477 -11.75 -11.34 4.31
N ARG A 478 -10.41 -11.29 4.38
CA ARG A 478 -9.59 -12.43 4.78
C ARG A 478 -10.02 -12.99 6.13
N GLU A 479 -10.24 -12.11 7.11
CA GLU A 479 -10.63 -12.55 8.45
C GLU A 479 -12.05 -13.14 8.51
N HIS A 480 -13.00 -12.59 7.73
CA HIS A 480 -14.32 -13.20 7.57
C HIS A 480 -14.20 -14.64 7.02
N ARG A 481 -13.40 -14.81 5.96
CA ARG A 481 -13.16 -16.14 5.36
C ARG A 481 -12.50 -17.11 6.33
N ARG A 482 -11.47 -16.67 7.06
CA ARG A 482 -10.77 -17.48 8.07
C ARG A 482 -11.72 -17.97 9.19
N ARG A 483 -12.71 -17.15 9.56
CA ARG A 483 -13.72 -17.48 10.59
C ARG A 483 -14.96 -18.17 10.04
N ASN A 484 -14.97 -18.56 8.77
CA ASN A 484 -16.13 -19.12 8.08
C ASN A 484 -17.39 -18.22 8.18
N MET A 485 -17.19 -16.90 8.19
CA MET A 485 -18.26 -15.91 8.24
C MET A 485 -18.65 -15.51 6.82
N LEU A 486 -19.94 -15.25 6.61
CA LEU A 486 -20.44 -14.61 5.40
C LEU A 486 -19.97 -13.15 5.37
N ILE A 487 -19.46 -12.68 4.23
CA ILE A 487 -19.20 -11.25 4.02
C ILE A 487 -20.51 -10.60 3.54
N PRO A 488 -21.16 -9.75 4.35
CA PRO A 488 -22.44 -9.14 3.98
C PRO A 488 -22.26 -8.10 2.86
N ASN A 489 -23.32 -7.86 2.08
CA ASN A 489 -23.34 -6.73 1.17
C ASN A 489 -23.62 -5.42 1.95
N ALA A 490 -23.13 -4.29 1.43
CA ALA A 490 -23.29 -2.98 2.06
C ALA A 490 -24.77 -2.61 2.27
N GLU A 491 -25.64 -2.98 1.33
CA GLU A 491 -27.08 -2.73 1.40
C GLU A 491 -27.74 -3.44 2.59
N GLU A 492 -27.24 -4.61 2.99
CA GLU A 492 -27.76 -5.38 4.13
C GLU A 492 -27.36 -4.76 5.45
N ILE A 493 -26.12 -4.27 5.56
CA ILE A 493 -25.66 -3.52 6.73
C ILE A 493 -26.53 -2.27 6.90
N LEU A 494 -26.80 -1.53 5.81
CA LEU A 494 -27.63 -0.34 5.83
C LEU A 494 -29.10 -0.64 6.18
N ALA A 495 -29.66 -1.72 5.65
CA ALA A 495 -31.02 -2.13 5.95
C ALA A 495 -31.19 -2.52 7.42
N MET A 496 -30.21 -3.21 8.00
CA MET A 496 -30.31 -3.70 9.38
C MET A 496 -29.89 -2.67 10.43
N LYS A 497 -28.84 -1.89 10.17
CA LYS A 497 -28.26 -0.95 11.14
C LYS A 497 -28.79 0.48 10.97
N GLY A 498 -29.42 0.77 9.85
CA GLY A 498 -30.00 2.08 9.57
C GLY A 498 -28.96 3.15 9.19
N LYS A 499 -29.39 4.40 9.27
CA LYS A 499 -28.60 5.61 8.93
C LYS A 499 -28.13 6.33 10.20
N THR A 500 -27.43 7.45 10.03
CA THR A 500 -27.02 8.32 11.14
C THR A 500 -28.22 8.95 11.83
N ALA A 501 -28.18 9.03 13.17
CA ALA A 501 -29.27 9.60 13.99
C ALA A 501 -29.06 11.09 14.32
N THR A 502 -27.82 11.56 14.40
CA THR A 502 -27.47 12.96 14.67
C THR A 502 -27.43 13.79 13.39
N LYS A 503 -27.82 15.07 13.49
CA LYS A 503 -27.71 16.02 12.38
C LYS A 503 -26.31 16.64 12.33
N ALA A 504 -25.73 16.73 11.14
CA ALA A 504 -24.47 17.44 10.94
C ALA A 504 -24.64 18.95 11.10
N ILE A 505 -23.67 19.58 11.76
CA ILE A 505 -23.58 21.04 11.90
C ILE A 505 -22.90 21.66 10.65
N ILE A 506 -22.12 20.87 9.91
CA ILE A 506 -21.34 21.31 8.75
C ILE A 506 -22.00 20.83 7.45
N LYS A 507 -22.23 21.76 6.50
CA LYS A 507 -22.80 21.48 5.18
C LYS A 507 -21.96 20.42 4.44
N GLY A 508 -22.57 19.31 4.04
CA GLY A 508 -21.91 18.20 3.33
C GLY A 508 -21.45 17.02 4.21
N LYS A 509 -21.54 17.12 5.55
CA LYS A 509 -21.37 15.96 6.44
C LYS A 509 -22.73 15.39 6.85
N LYS A 510 -22.79 14.10 7.21
CA LYS A 510 -24.05 13.41 7.58
C LYS A 510 -24.33 13.32 9.07
N TYR A 511 -23.31 13.43 9.92
CA TYR A 511 -23.41 13.35 11.39
C TYR A 511 -22.58 14.43 12.09
N LYS A 512 -22.83 14.65 13.39
CA LYS A 512 -22.06 15.60 14.22
C LYS A 512 -20.59 15.13 14.30
N GLY A 513 -19.65 15.99 13.91
CA GLY A 513 -18.22 15.69 13.92
C GLY A 513 -17.59 15.80 15.32
N ALA A 514 -16.25 15.72 15.39
CA ALA A 514 -15.50 15.92 16.63
C ALA A 514 -15.72 17.31 17.25
N ILE A 515 -15.52 17.41 18.58
CA ILE A 515 -15.53 18.69 19.31
C ILE A 515 -14.21 19.39 19.01
N VAL A 516 -14.29 20.71 18.82
CA VAL A 516 -13.12 21.58 18.81
C VAL A 516 -13.41 22.67 19.83
N VAL A 517 -12.59 22.74 20.87
CA VAL A 517 -12.65 23.82 21.87
C VAL A 517 -12.18 25.09 21.20
N GLU A 518 -12.91 26.19 21.39
CA GLU A 518 -12.50 27.46 20.80
C GLU A 518 -11.14 27.90 21.39
N PRO A 519 -10.20 28.36 20.54
CA PRO A 519 -8.90 28.81 21.02
C PRO A 519 -9.06 30.09 21.85
N VAL A 520 -8.35 30.17 22.98
CA VAL A 520 -8.18 31.41 23.74
C VAL A 520 -7.17 32.30 23.01
N PRO A 521 -7.61 33.40 22.35
CA PRO A 521 -6.70 34.20 21.54
C PRO A 521 -5.63 34.88 22.39
N GLY A 522 -4.46 35.10 21.80
CA GLY A 522 -3.35 35.78 22.44
C GLY A 522 -2.07 34.96 22.49
N VAL A 523 -1.08 35.48 23.23
CA VAL A 523 0.22 34.85 23.43
C VAL A 523 0.20 34.10 24.76
N HIS A 524 0.50 32.82 24.72
CA HIS A 524 0.54 31.95 25.89
C HIS A 524 1.92 31.32 26.02
N PHE A 525 2.51 31.42 27.21
CA PHE A 525 3.82 30.84 27.52
C PHE A 525 3.66 29.47 28.19
N ASN A 526 4.68 28.63 28.02
CA ASN A 526 4.77 27.29 28.60
C ASN A 526 3.49 26.47 28.37
N VAL A 527 3.20 26.13 27.11
CA VAL A 527 1.99 25.39 26.73
C VAL A 527 2.36 23.96 26.37
N ALA A 528 1.72 22.98 27.03
CA ALA A 528 1.85 21.57 26.68
C ALA A 528 0.70 21.14 25.76
N ASP A 529 1.03 20.47 24.66
CA ASP A 529 0.08 19.83 23.74
C ASP A 529 0.03 18.33 24.07
N LEU A 530 -1.07 17.90 24.67
CA LEU A 530 -1.32 16.51 25.01
C LEU A 530 -2.21 15.89 23.93
N ASP A 531 -1.71 14.84 23.27
CA ASP A 531 -2.39 14.12 22.20
C ASP A 531 -2.78 12.71 22.65
N PHE A 532 -3.97 12.28 22.25
CA PHE A 532 -4.36 10.88 22.40
C PHE A 532 -3.58 10.01 21.42
N GLN A 533 -2.87 9.02 21.95
CA GLN A 533 -2.15 8.07 21.10
C GLN A 533 -3.12 7.26 20.22
N SER A 534 -3.32 7.71 18.98
CA SER A 534 -4.27 7.12 18.04
C SER A 534 -5.69 7.06 18.61
N LEU A 535 -6.29 8.24 18.89
CA LEU A 535 -7.62 8.37 19.50
C LEU A 535 -8.67 7.44 18.89
N TYR A 536 -8.97 7.58 17.60
CA TYR A 536 -10.06 6.82 16.99
C TYR A 536 -9.83 5.30 16.97
N PRO A 537 -8.63 4.78 16.63
CA PRO A 537 -8.31 3.36 16.83
C PRO A 537 -8.51 2.87 18.27
N SER A 538 -8.13 3.69 19.25
CA SER A 538 -8.30 3.35 20.67
C SER A 538 -9.79 3.29 21.04
N ILE A 539 -10.60 4.26 20.58
CA ILE A 539 -12.06 4.24 20.73
C ILE A 539 -12.66 2.98 20.09
N ILE A 540 -12.27 2.66 18.85
CA ILE A 540 -12.73 1.47 18.13
C ILE A 540 -12.44 0.20 18.95
N LYS A 541 -11.24 0.07 19.55
CA LYS A 541 -10.88 -1.05 20.43
C LYS A 541 -11.72 -1.08 21.71
N VAL A 542 -11.61 -0.01 22.52
CA VAL A 542 -12.13 0.06 23.89
C VAL A 542 -13.65 -0.10 23.94
N TRP A 543 -14.35 0.59 23.03
CA TRP A 543 -15.81 0.57 22.97
C TRP A 543 -16.36 -0.56 22.09
N ASN A 544 -15.52 -1.48 21.62
CA ASN A 544 -15.93 -2.60 20.77
C ASN A 544 -16.69 -2.16 19.51
N LEU A 545 -16.23 -1.13 18.80
CA LEU A 545 -16.98 -0.60 17.64
C LEU A 545 -16.70 -1.40 16.36
N GLY A 546 -17.77 -1.75 15.66
CA GLY A 546 -17.76 -2.37 14.33
C GLY A 546 -19.19 -2.71 13.90
N TYR A 547 -19.38 -3.07 12.62
CA TYR A 547 -20.72 -3.28 12.07
C TYR A 547 -21.48 -4.42 12.78
N GLN A 548 -20.75 -5.39 13.34
CA GLN A 548 -21.29 -6.55 14.05
C GLN A 548 -21.83 -6.20 15.44
N SER A 549 -21.12 -5.31 16.14
CA SER A 549 -21.36 -5.03 17.56
C SER A 549 -22.29 -3.85 17.79
N ILE A 550 -22.28 -2.84 16.90
CA ILE A 550 -23.19 -1.70 17.00
C ILE A 550 -24.62 -2.18 16.72
N LEU A 551 -25.60 -1.72 17.51
CA LEU A 551 -27.01 -2.09 17.37
C LEU A 551 -27.19 -3.62 17.22
N CYS A 552 -26.52 -4.40 18.08
CA CYS A 552 -26.61 -5.86 18.05
C CYS A 552 -28.00 -6.34 18.49
N GLN A 553 -28.34 -7.58 18.11
CA GLN A 553 -29.67 -8.16 18.39
C GLN A 553 -29.86 -8.60 19.85
N HIS A 554 -28.79 -8.68 20.64
CA HIS A 554 -28.78 -9.06 22.06
C HIS A 554 -29.58 -8.07 22.94
N PRO A 555 -30.74 -8.46 23.51
CA PRO A 555 -31.60 -7.56 24.29
C PRO A 555 -30.89 -6.90 25.49
N GLU A 556 -30.05 -7.66 26.18
CA GLU A 556 -29.25 -7.21 27.33
C GLU A 556 -28.18 -6.16 26.99
N CYS A 557 -27.80 -6.03 25.72
CA CYS A 557 -26.84 -5.02 25.29
C CYS A 557 -27.48 -3.65 25.06
N ARG A 558 -28.82 -3.55 25.03
CA ARG A 558 -29.54 -2.29 24.74
C ARG A 558 -29.32 -1.20 25.77
N SER A 559 -28.91 -1.58 26.99
CA SER A 559 -28.55 -0.64 28.07
C SER A 559 -27.13 -0.07 27.92
N ASN A 560 -26.26 -0.70 27.12
CA ASN A 560 -24.89 -0.25 26.88
C ASN A 560 -24.86 0.86 25.82
N LEU A 561 -25.47 1.99 26.16
CA LEU A 561 -25.69 3.12 25.27
C LEU A 561 -24.40 3.91 25.02
N ILE A 562 -24.27 4.41 23.79
CA ILE A 562 -23.23 5.34 23.40
C ILE A 562 -23.66 6.78 23.76
N PRO A 563 -22.82 7.54 24.49
CA PRO A 563 -23.14 8.91 24.89
C PRO A 563 -23.60 9.78 23.71
N ASP A 564 -24.63 10.60 23.94
CA ASP A 564 -25.25 11.51 22.95
C ASP A 564 -25.83 10.85 21.69
N THR A 565 -26.10 9.55 21.71
CA THR A 565 -26.71 8.82 20.58
C THR A 565 -27.74 7.79 21.06
N PRO A 566 -28.68 7.36 20.21
CA PRO A 566 -29.58 6.25 20.53
C PRO A 566 -28.93 4.87 20.34
N HIS A 567 -27.64 4.81 19.99
CA HIS A 567 -26.96 3.58 19.65
C HIS A 567 -26.47 2.84 20.89
N TRP A 568 -26.45 1.51 20.84
CA TRP A 568 -25.83 0.65 21.85
C TRP A 568 -24.79 -0.27 21.23
N VAL A 569 -23.87 -0.79 22.04
CA VAL A 569 -22.82 -1.71 21.58
C VAL A 569 -22.86 -3.04 22.31
N CYS A 570 -22.60 -4.12 21.58
CA CYS A 570 -22.50 -5.48 22.09
C CYS A 570 -21.42 -5.61 23.18
N THR A 571 -21.81 -6.21 24.32
CA THR A 571 -20.91 -6.57 25.42
C THR A 571 -20.52 -8.04 25.42
N LYS A 572 -21.16 -8.87 24.58
CA LYS A 572 -20.97 -10.32 24.52
C LYS A 572 -19.92 -10.77 23.50
N LYS A 573 -19.90 -10.16 22.32
CA LYS A 573 -19.04 -10.56 21.19
C LYS A 573 -18.26 -9.35 20.69
N ARG A 574 -16.99 -9.57 20.32
CA ARG A 574 -16.16 -8.52 19.76
C ARG A 574 -16.30 -8.41 18.25
N ALA A 575 -16.36 -7.18 17.75
CA ALA A 575 -16.38 -6.91 16.32
C ALA A 575 -14.99 -7.07 15.70
N LEU A 576 -14.94 -7.49 14.43
CA LEU A 576 -13.71 -7.68 13.68
C LEU A 576 -12.90 -6.39 13.54
N GLU A 577 -13.56 -5.26 13.26
CA GLU A 577 -12.89 -3.95 13.19
C GLU A 577 -12.20 -3.64 14.52
N SER A 578 -12.89 -3.88 15.63
CA SER A 578 -12.36 -3.65 16.97
C SER A 578 -11.15 -4.54 17.28
N LEU A 579 -11.21 -5.83 16.93
CA LEU A 579 -10.11 -6.78 17.13
C LEU A 579 -8.89 -6.46 16.27
N LEU A 580 -9.10 -6.25 14.96
CA LEU A 580 -8.02 -6.09 13.99
C LEU A 580 -7.36 -4.72 14.11
N ILE A 581 -8.14 -3.64 14.24
CA ILE A 581 -7.59 -2.29 14.44
C ILE A 581 -6.98 -2.16 15.84
N GLY A 582 -7.61 -2.75 16.87
CA GLY A 582 -7.11 -2.74 18.23
C GLY A 582 -5.76 -3.43 18.36
N SER A 583 -5.62 -4.66 17.83
CA SER A 583 -4.37 -5.41 17.86
C SER A 583 -3.22 -4.72 17.10
N LEU A 584 -3.50 -4.15 15.91
CA LEU A 584 -2.52 -3.33 15.18
C LEU A 584 -2.10 -2.07 15.96
N ARG A 585 -3.06 -1.41 16.63
CA ARG A 585 -2.81 -0.24 17.48
C ARG A 585 -1.89 -0.59 18.63
N ASP A 586 -2.16 -1.69 19.31
CA ASP A 586 -1.38 -2.09 20.48
C ASP A 586 0.02 -2.56 20.11
N LEU A 587 0.19 -3.31 19.02
CA LEU A 587 1.50 -3.64 18.48
C LEU A 587 2.29 -2.38 18.12
N ARG A 588 1.64 -1.42 17.46
CA ARG A 588 2.27 -0.14 17.14
C ARG A 588 2.74 0.58 18.39
N VAL A 589 1.86 0.73 19.39
CA VAL A 589 2.13 1.54 20.58
C VAL A 589 3.12 0.88 21.53
N ARG A 590 2.96 -0.42 21.82
CA ARG A 590 3.76 -1.13 22.82
C ARG A 590 5.08 -1.68 22.29
N TRP A 591 5.22 -1.90 20.97
CA TRP A 591 6.42 -2.50 20.39
C TRP A 591 7.10 -1.61 19.33
N TYR A 592 6.42 -1.34 18.20
CA TYR A 592 7.09 -0.72 17.04
C TYR A 592 7.41 0.77 17.22
N LYS A 593 6.55 1.55 17.88
CA LYS A 593 6.78 3.00 18.14
C LYS A 593 7.97 3.22 19.10
N PRO A 594 8.10 2.52 20.23
CA PRO A 594 9.30 2.62 21.07
C PRO A 594 10.57 2.17 20.35
N ARG A 595 10.54 0.99 19.71
CA ARG A 595 11.72 0.42 19.04
C ARG A 595 12.20 1.23 17.84
N SER A 596 11.30 1.78 17.03
CA SER A 596 11.69 2.69 15.92
C SER A 596 12.41 3.96 16.40
N LYS A 597 12.16 4.41 17.64
CA LYS A 597 12.81 5.57 18.24
C LYS A 597 14.08 5.24 19.02
N ASP A 598 14.26 3.98 19.42
CA ASP A 598 15.43 3.54 20.16
C ASP A 598 16.72 3.80 19.35
N LYS A 599 17.68 4.46 19.99
CA LYS A 599 18.99 4.78 19.41
C LYS A 599 20.00 3.66 19.62
N ASN A 600 19.73 2.75 20.54
CA ASN A 600 20.62 1.64 20.90
C ASN A 600 20.41 0.40 20.03
N LEU A 601 19.32 0.34 19.25
CA LEU A 601 19.08 -0.76 18.33
C LEU A 601 20.03 -0.72 17.13
N PRO A 602 20.43 -1.89 16.60
CA PRO A 602 21.16 -2.00 15.34
C PRO A 602 20.47 -1.23 14.21
N LYS A 603 21.28 -0.65 13.32
CA LYS A 603 20.80 0.18 12.20
C LYS A 603 19.88 -0.61 11.29
N GLU A 604 20.18 -1.89 11.05
CA GLU A 604 19.41 -2.81 10.22
C GLU A 604 18.01 -3.03 10.80
N LEU A 605 17.90 -3.35 12.09
CA LEU A 605 16.61 -3.51 12.78
C LEU A 605 15.80 -2.21 12.78
N LYS A 606 16.46 -1.07 13.01
CA LYS A 606 15.80 0.24 12.96
C LYS A 606 15.27 0.56 11.57
N SER A 607 16.03 0.24 10.51
CA SER A 607 15.61 0.39 9.12
C SER A 607 14.40 -0.48 8.76
N TRP A 608 14.12 -1.52 9.54
CA TRP A 608 12.97 -2.40 9.39
C TRP A 608 11.77 -1.95 10.24
N TYR A 609 11.99 -1.57 11.50
CA TYR A 609 10.92 -1.10 12.38
C TYR A 609 10.35 0.27 12.00
N ASN A 610 11.14 1.14 11.36
CA ASN A 610 10.68 2.42 10.84
C ASN A 610 9.53 2.29 9.80
N PRO A 611 9.70 1.53 8.68
CA PRO A 611 8.61 1.34 7.73
C PRO A 611 7.41 0.63 8.35
N ILE A 612 7.60 -0.30 9.31
CA ILE A 612 6.49 -0.95 10.02
C ILE A 612 5.69 0.06 10.83
N GLN A 613 6.36 0.87 11.66
CA GLN A 613 5.72 1.92 12.44
C GLN A 613 4.99 2.92 11.52
N GLY A 614 5.55 3.23 10.36
CA GLY A 614 4.95 4.07 9.32
C GLY A 614 3.68 3.44 8.73
N ALA A 615 3.74 2.19 8.29
CA ALA A 615 2.60 1.45 7.74
C ALA A 615 1.45 1.34 8.74
N LEU A 616 1.75 0.99 10.00
CA LEU A 616 0.76 0.93 11.07
C LEU A 616 0.12 2.31 11.29
N LYS A 617 0.91 3.39 11.31
CA LYS A 617 0.38 4.76 11.44
C LYS A 617 -0.57 5.11 10.28
N VAL A 618 -0.22 4.75 9.05
CA VAL A 618 -1.05 4.97 7.85
C VAL A 618 -2.40 4.28 7.99
N ILE A 619 -2.41 2.99 8.33
CA ILE A 619 -3.64 2.19 8.44
C ILE A 619 -4.52 2.72 9.57
N LEU A 620 -3.95 2.87 10.77
CA LEU A 620 -4.68 3.25 11.98
C LEU A 620 -5.31 4.65 11.86
N ASN A 621 -4.58 5.64 11.34
CA ASN A 621 -5.12 6.99 11.19
C ASN A 621 -6.18 7.08 10.07
N ALA A 622 -6.16 6.16 9.10
CA ALA A 622 -7.16 6.10 8.04
C ALA A 622 -8.42 5.31 8.44
N SER A 623 -8.34 4.38 9.40
CA SER A 623 -9.42 3.44 9.72
C SER A 623 -10.77 4.11 9.98
N TYR A 624 -10.79 5.17 10.81
CA TYR A 624 -12.02 5.91 11.09
C TYR A 624 -12.65 6.52 9.82
N GLY A 625 -11.83 7.16 8.99
CA GLY A 625 -12.29 7.74 7.72
C GLY A 625 -12.82 6.68 6.75
N VAL A 626 -12.21 5.49 6.75
CA VAL A 626 -12.64 4.35 5.92
C VAL A 626 -13.98 3.79 6.39
N PHE A 627 -14.16 3.55 7.69
CA PHE A 627 -15.43 3.04 8.22
C PHE A 627 -16.59 4.04 8.11
N GLY A 628 -16.27 5.33 8.00
CA GLY A 628 -17.25 6.39 7.72
C GLY A 628 -17.48 6.70 6.23
N ALA A 629 -16.83 6.00 5.31
CA ALA A 629 -16.96 6.26 3.88
C ALA A 629 -18.04 5.37 3.24
N GLU A 630 -19.02 5.99 2.59
CA GLU A 630 -20.13 5.28 1.90
C GLU A 630 -19.68 4.32 0.79
N THR A 631 -18.46 4.52 0.27
CA THR A 631 -17.86 3.68 -0.76
C THR A 631 -17.17 2.43 -0.20
N PHE A 632 -17.13 2.26 1.12
CA PHE A 632 -16.51 1.11 1.78
C PHE A 632 -17.52 -0.05 1.88
N ASP A 633 -17.08 -1.27 1.52
CA ASP A 633 -17.95 -2.46 1.43
C ASP A 633 -18.66 -2.79 2.75
N LEU A 634 -18.02 -2.50 3.90
CA LEU A 634 -18.59 -2.72 5.25
C LEU A 634 -19.02 -1.41 5.92
N TYR A 635 -19.41 -0.39 5.14
CA TYR A 635 -19.83 0.90 5.64
C TYR A 635 -21.03 0.77 6.59
N CYS A 636 -20.85 1.24 7.83
CA CYS A 636 -21.88 1.24 8.85
C CYS A 636 -21.98 2.65 9.48
N PRO A 637 -22.95 3.48 9.07
CA PRO A 637 -23.07 4.86 9.55
C PRO A 637 -23.13 5.00 11.08
N PRO A 638 -23.87 4.13 11.82
CA PRO A 638 -23.85 4.14 13.28
C PRO A 638 -22.46 3.96 13.92
N VAL A 639 -21.56 3.18 13.30
CA VAL A 639 -20.17 3.01 13.79
C VAL A 639 -19.40 4.33 13.71
N ALA A 640 -19.48 5.01 12.57
CA ALA A 640 -18.78 6.27 12.35
C ALA A 640 -19.31 7.39 13.27
N GLU A 641 -20.63 7.42 13.46
CA GLU A 641 -21.30 8.32 14.37
C GLU A 641 -20.94 8.06 15.84
N ALA A 642 -20.99 6.79 16.28
CA ALA A 642 -20.61 6.39 17.62
C ALA A 642 -19.15 6.73 17.91
N THR A 643 -18.24 6.45 16.96
CA THR A 643 -16.81 6.79 17.08
C THR A 643 -16.62 8.28 17.32
N ALA A 644 -17.32 9.13 16.56
CA ALA A 644 -17.26 10.59 16.73
C ALA A 644 -17.87 11.04 18.07
N ALA A 645 -18.99 10.43 18.48
CA ALA A 645 -19.66 10.74 19.74
C ALA A 645 -18.81 10.39 20.96
N ILE A 646 -18.18 9.22 20.97
CA ILE A 646 -17.26 8.82 22.03
C ILE A 646 -16.03 9.72 22.04
N GLY A 647 -15.49 10.11 20.88
CA GLY A 647 -14.37 11.05 20.81
C GLY A 647 -14.71 12.40 21.45
N ARG A 648 -15.91 12.93 21.14
CA ARG A 648 -16.45 14.14 21.77
C ARG A 648 -16.57 13.98 23.28
N HIS A 649 -17.17 12.88 23.73
CA HIS A 649 -17.36 12.59 25.14
C HIS A 649 -16.01 12.53 25.87
N SER A 650 -15.05 11.78 25.32
CA SER A 650 -13.70 11.60 25.90
C SER A 650 -12.95 12.91 26.05
N ILE A 651 -12.93 13.75 25.01
CA ILE A 651 -12.31 15.07 25.05
C ILE A 651 -13.00 15.96 26.09
N THR A 652 -14.34 15.91 26.18
CA THR A 652 -15.10 16.69 27.18
C THR A 652 -14.74 16.26 28.60
N GLN A 653 -14.63 14.95 28.86
CA GLN A 653 -14.25 14.43 30.18
C GLN A 653 -12.83 14.85 30.55
N ILE A 654 -11.87 14.80 29.61
CA ILE A 654 -10.51 15.32 29.83
C ILE A 654 -10.51 16.80 30.17
N ILE A 655 -11.29 17.63 29.45
CA ILE A 655 -11.36 19.07 29.72
C ILE A 655 -11.89 19.32 31.14
N ASN A 656 -12.90 18.56 31.55
CA ASN A 656 -13.43 18.66 32.91
C ASN A 656 -12.38 18.25 33.95
N LYS A 657 -11.68 17.13 33.72
CA LYS A 657 -10.61 16.70 34.62
C LYS A 657 -9.46 17.70 34.70
N ALA A 658 -9.04 18.27 33.57
CA ALA A 658 -8.01 19.31 33.54
C ALA A 658 -8.42 20.54 34.38
N LYS A 659 -9.70 20.95 34.32
CA LYS A 659 -10.23 22.03 35.16
C LYS A 659 -10.22 21.67 36.65
N GLU A 660 -10.59 20.44 37.01
CA GLU A 660 -10.50 19.95 38.41
C GLU A 660 -9.05 20.01 38.95
N LEU A 661 -8.08 19.74 38.09
CA LEU A 661 -6.65 19.86 38.40
C LEU A 661 -6.13 21.30 38.36
N ASN A 662 -7.01 22.30 38.22
CA ASN A 662 -6.68 23.73 38.07
C ASN A 662 -5.77 24.04 36.86
N ILE A 663 -5.91 23.28 35.77
CA ILE A 663 -5.20 23.49 34.52
C ILE A 663 -6.12 24.22 33.54
N GLN A 664 -5.66 25.35 33.01
CA GLN A 664 -6.40 26.06 31.98
C GLN A 664 -6.20 25.39 30.61
N VAL A 665 -7.29 24.92 30.01
CA VAL A 665 -7.32 24.45 28.61
C VAL A 665 -7.45 25.66 27.68
N LEU A 666 -6.45 25.88 26.83
CA LEU A 666 -6.37 27.00 25.90
C LEU A 666 -7.03 26.72 24.55
N TYR A 667 -6.94 25.47 24.10
CA TYR A 667 -7.45 25.02 22.80
C TYR A 667 -7.57 23.49 22.86
N GLY A 668 -8.43 22.93 22.01
CA GLY A 668 -8.58 21.49 21.88
C GLY A 668 -8.99 21.17 20.45
N ASP A 669 -8.17 20.39 19.76
CA ASP A 669 -8.49 19.88 18.43
C ASP A 669 -9.25 18.54 18.55
N THR A 670 -9.37 17.82 17.44
CA THR A 670 -10.10 16.56 17.35
C THR A 670 -9.56 15.44 18.23
N ASP A 671 -8.29 15.49 18.58
CA ASP A 671 -7.50 14.44 19.23
C ASP A 671 -6.49 14.95 20.27
N SER A 672 -6.27 16.27 20.35
CA SER A 672 -5.32 16.87 21.30
C SER A 672 -5.89 18.06 22.07
N ILE A 673 -5.29 18.37 23.22
CA ILE A 673 -5.63 19.48 24.11
C ILE A 673 -4.38 20.28 24.50
N PHE A 674 -4.51 21.60 24.47
CA PHE A 674 -3.43 22.55 24.78
C PHE A 674 -3.63 23.10 26.19
N LEU A 675 -2.69 22.81 27.07
CA LEU A 675 -2.74 23.14 28.49
C LEU A 675 -1.76 24.27 28.82
N LYS A 676 -2.24 25.29 29.53
CA LYS A 676 -1.41 26.42 29.96
C LYS A 676 -0.66 26.09 31.24
N ASN A 677 0.67 26.21 31.20
CA ASN A 677 1.58 26.10 32.33
C ASN A 677 1.31 24.89 33.26
N PRO A 678 1.07 23.68 32.72
CA PRO A 678 0.87 22.52 33.59
C PRO A 678 2.19 22.11 34.26
N SER A 679 2.11 21.70 35.53
CA SER A 679 3.19 20.99 36.22
C SER A 679 3.32 19.56 35.71
N LYS A 680 4.47 18.92 35.96
CA LYS A 680 4.69 17.52 35.56
C LYS A 680 3.72 16.59 36.28
N GLU A 681 3.48 16.84 37.56
CA GLU A 681 2.58 16.08 38.42
C GLU A 681 1.14 16.16 37.90
N GLN A 682 0.70 17.34 37.46
CA GLN A 682 -0.62 17.54 36.84
C GLN A 682 -0.78 16.78 35.52
N ILE A 683 0.25 16.76 34.67
CA ILE A 683 0.24 15.98 33.42
C ILE A 683 0.15 14.49 33.75
N GLU A 684 0.99 14.00 34.67
CA GLU A 684 1.01 12.59 35.06
C GLU A 684 -0.31 12.15 35.71
N GLU A 685 -0.95 13.00 36.52
CA GLU A 685 -2.26 12.72 37.08
C GLU A 685 -3.35 12.68 36.01
N LEU A 686 -3.37 13.63 35.07
CA LEU A 686 -4.32 13.65 33.96
C LEU A 686 -4.16 12.42 33.05
N SER A 687 -2.92 12.05 32.73
CA SER A 687 -2.61 10.85 31.94
C SER A 687 -3.03 9.56 32.65
N ARG A 688 -2.72 9.41 33.95
CA ARG A 688 -3.17 8.26 34.75
C ARG A 688 -4.69 8.15 34.81
N TRP A 689 -5.37 9.27 34.99
CA TRP A 689 -6.83 9.32 35.01
C TRP A 689 -7.42 8.92 33.64
N ALA A 690 -6.84 9.39 32.53
CA ALA A 690 -7.30 9.00 31.20
C ALA A 690 -7.10 7.49 30.93
N GLU A 691 -6.00 6.92 31.41
CA GLU A 691 -5.76 5.47 31.33
C GLU A 691 -6.69 4.66 32.23
N SER A 692 -7.06 5.18 33.41
CA SER A 692 -7.97 4.48 34.33
C SER A 692 -9.42 4.55 33.88
N GLU A 693 -9.92 5.74 33.58
CA GLU A 693 -11.35 6.00 33.30
C GLU A 693 -11.70 5.79 31.84
N LEU A 694 -10.85 6.26 30.92
CA LEU A 694 -11.14 6.20 29.48
C LEU A 694 -10.48 5.01 28.79
N LYS A 695 -9.55 4.31 29.48
CA LYS A 695 -8.71 3.23 28.91
C LYS A 695 -7.92 3.70 27.68
N MET A 696 -7.54 4.97 27.64
CA MET A 696 -6.81 5.58 26.53
C MET A 696 -5.61 6.36 27.06
N SER A 697 -4.46 6.20 26.39
CA SER A 697 -3.21 6.86 26.78
C SER A 697 -3.08 8.25 26.16
N LEU A 698 -2.65 9.21 26.99
CA LEU A 698 -2.26 10.56 26.59
C LEU A 698 -0.74 10.70 26.57
N ASP A 699 -0.20 11.22 25.48
CA ASP A 699 1.20 11.60 25.36
C ASP A 699 1.33 13.11 25.32
N VAL A 700 2.40 13.64 25.90
CA VAL A 700 2.87 14.99 25.55
C VAL A 700 3.49 14.92 24.15
N ASP A 701 2.82 15.47 23.14
CA ASP A 701 3.37 15.55 21.78
C ASP A 701 4.42 16.65 21.72
N LYS A 702 4.11 17.83 22.27
CA LYS A 702 4.96 19.02 22.22
C LYS A 702 4.85 19.88 23.47
N VAL A 703 5.95 20.55 23.77
CA VAL A 703 6.02 21.64 24.75
C VAL A 703 6.45 22.91 24.03
N TYR A 704 5.60 23.93 24.10
CA TYR A 704 5.84 25.23 23.48
C TYR A 704 6.37 26.21 24.51
N ARG A 705 7.51 26.83 24.21
CA ARG A 705 8.00 28.00 24.96
C ARG A 705 6.95 29.10 24.96
N TYR A 706 6.38 29.35 23.78
CA TYR A 706 5.16 30.15 23.63
C TYR A 706 4.39 29.74 22.38
N ILE A 707 3.08 29.98 22.41
CA ILE A 707 2.17 29.78 21.29
C ILE A 707 1.24 30.97 21.14
N VAL A 708 0.98 31.35 19.90
CA VAL A 708 0.09 32.42 19.53
C VAL A 708 -1.14 31.83 18.87
N PHE A 709 -2.29 31.95 19.55
CA PHE A 709 -3.58 31.54 19.03
C PHE A 709 -4.32 32.73 18.42
N SER A 710 -4.91 32.52 17.24
CA SER A 710 -5.97 33.40 16.73
C SER A 710 -7.34 32.92 17.20
N SER A 711 -8.39 33.68 16.90
CA SER A 711 -9.78 33.24 17.11
C SER A 711 -10.23 32.12 16.16
N ARG A 712 -9.39 31.70 15.21
CA ARG A 712 -9.73 30.67 14.22
C ARG A 712 -9.24 29.29 14.66
N LYS A 713 -10.07 28.28 14.45
CA LYS A 713 -9.71 26.87 14.65
C LYS A 713 -8.54 26.44 13.76
N LYS A 714 -7.71 25.52 14.27
CA LYS A 714 -6.50 25.00 13.61
C LYS A 714 -5.59 26.11 13.05
N ASN A 715 -5.50 27.25 13.73
CA ASN A 715 -4.74 28.41 13.29
C ASN A 715 -3.87 28.96 14.43
N TYR A 716 -2.59 28.59 14.43
CA TYR A 716 -1.63 29.01 15.46
C TYR A 716 -0.18 29.02 14.95
N LEU A 717 0.65 29.77 15.68
CA LEU A 717 2.11 29.76 15.57
C LEU A 717 2.70 29.40 16.94
N GLY A 718 3.39 28.28 17.02
CA GLY A 718 4.07 27.82 18.24
C GLY A 718 5.57 27.80 18.06
N VAL A 719 6.31 28.13 19.12
CA VAL A 719 7.77 27.98 19.18
C VAL A 719 8.08 26.94 20.24
N LEU A 720 8.77 25.86 19.83
CA LEU A 720 9.20 24.77 20.70
C LEU A 720 10.39 25.18 21.57
N GLU A 721 10.72 24.35 22.56
CA GLU A 721 11.84 24.59 23.46
C GLU A 721 13.19 24.67 22.74
N ASP A 722 13.35 23.92 21.65
CA ASP A 722 14.55 23.92 20.80
C ASP A 722 14.62 25.12 19.83
N GLY A 723 13.63 26.02 19.87
CA GLY A 723 13.53 27.19 19.00
C GLY A 723 12.90 26.92 17.63
N SER A 724 12.54 25.68 17.31
CA SER A 724 11.84 25.37 16.08
C SER A 724 10.40 25.91 16.08
N VAL A 725 9.91 26.29 14.90
CA VAL A 725 8.61 26.94 14.74
C VAL A 725 7.59 25.97 14.12
N ASP A 726 6.49 25.71 14.84
CA ASP A 726 5.31 25.01 14.33
C ASP A 726 4.25 26.02 13.87
N VAL A 727 3.77 25.87 12.65
CA VAL A 727 2.76 26.76 12.07
C VAL A 727 1.61 25.94 11.52
N LYS A 728 0.41 26.16 12.05
CA LYS A 728 -0.83 25.55 11.55
C LYS A 728 -1.79 26.60 11.01
N GLY A 729 -2.36 26.33 9.84
CA GLY A 729 -3.48 27.09 9.27
C GLY A 729 -3.22 28.55 8.89
N LEU A 730 -2.03 29.12 9.16
CA LEU A 730 -1.70 30.49 8.78
C LEU A 730 -1.69 30.66 7.25
N THR A 731 -2.36 31.72 6.80
CA THR A 731 -2.62 31.99 5.38
C THR A 731 -1.32 32.04 4.57
N GLY A 732 -0.24 32.58 5.14
CA GLY A 732 1.06 32.73 4.48
C GLY A 732 1.79 31.43 4.09
N LYS A 733 1.25 30.25 4.39
CA LYS A 733 1.77 28.96 3.86
C LYS A 733 0.84 28.27 2.85
N LYS A 734 -0.32 28.85 2.51
CA LYS A 734 -1.28 28.24 1.55
C LYS A 734 -0.78 28.35 0.10
N ARG A 735 -1.09 27.34 -0.73
CA ARG A 735 -0.61 27.19 -2.13
C ARG A 735 -0.87 28.41 -3.01
N HIS A 736 -2.03 29.06 -2.85
CA HIS A 736 -2.47 30.20 -3.67
C HIS A 736 -1.86 31.54 -3.25
N ILE A 737 -1.06 31.59 -2.18
CA ILE A 737 -0.47 32.84 -1.69
C ILE A 737 0.90 33.08 -2.36
N PRO A 738 1.19 34.28 -2.90
CA PRO A 738 2.48 34.59 -3.51
C PRO A 738 3.69 34.31 -2.62
N ILE A 739 4.80 33.85 -3.22
CA ILE A 739 6.04 33.47 -2.51
C ILE A 739 6.58 34.61 -1.63
N LEU A 740 6.44 35.86 -2.09
CA LEU A 740 6.86 37.06 -1.35
C LEU A 740 6.24 37.14 0.05
N LEU A 741 4.96 36.76 0.19
CA LEU A 741 4.23 36.79 1.47
C LEU A 741 4.50 35.56 2.35
N ARG A 742 5.15 34.52 1.80
CA ARG A 742 5.51 33.30 2.57
C ARG A 742 6.86 33.43 3.26
N ARG A 743 7.83 34.10 2.61
CA ARG A 743 9.23 34.24 3.06
C ARG A 743 9.37 34.69 4.54
N PRO A 744 8.61 35.69 5.03
CA PRO A 744 8.71 36.16 6.42
C PRO A 744 8.23 35.15 7.47
N LEU A 745 7.39 34.17 7.10
CA LEU A 745 6.78 33.18 8.00
C LEU A 745 7.52 31.82 7.98
N THR A 746 8.65 31.76 7.31
CA THR A 746 9.43 30.52 7.07
C THR A 746 10.89 30.62 7.51
N LYS A 747 11.33 31.79 7.98
CA LYS A 747 12.67 32.00 8.52
C LYS A 747 12.64 32.07 10.03
#